data_AF-A0AAX6S3J4-F1
#
_entry.id   AF-A0AAX6S3J4-F1
#
_cell.length_a   1.000
_cell.length_b   1.000
_cell.length_c   1.000
_cell.angle_alpha   90.00
_cell.angle_beta   90.00
_cell.angle_gamma   90.00
#
_symmetry.space_group_name_H-M   'P 1'
#
loop_
_entity.id
_entity.type
_entity.pdbx_description
1 polymer ?
#
loop_
_entity_poly.entity_id
_entity_poly.type
_entity_poly.pdbx_seq_one_letter_code
_entity_poly.pdbx_strand_id
1 'polypeptide(L)'
;MSSLRMYNKVWHQTQEALNSLLDKESQHVIEPQRNQVFIFQMLATFYIKYVQIFRNLENIYDQMVHPQKRILIRKILDGVMGRILELKNEMVELELSEFHYFDDILQDLKLTPQQLDIPIPKYFLKEKLEVIRGREKILAQILAESGLDVPDMKTTVKAIPLEEAVKLIQITERARQGRLRALFMKQIYLQEYRAKQARILGEQVADAGAAALRIQKVWRGFHQYKKTDREREEEMVFLGMNPPPGFDDVSPAIKQAERVDRLRSEVQMKHEERYREALVMIKDDLRLIEGPDIKENLQDQIRHWFIECRNLTGTFPNYPKAEDGGSAVIFSNKTPEQVIDDILTNQDDEEKNKKKKKKTKKEKEKKGAKEKPKEEDEEWKMSPSVFLQSLQEGNSLYKDMWMNKDESWNFLQDYDPELIRQEMRKELDSEIRVQVDELMRQELKNLKLAVNKEKELPVKEGRKRGKKKGKKAKKGKRGKKDKDLTVDRTIESLYKELVEEGLLIQPLKVNMSDYIGEYSYLGTTLRHLSIEPMPSLLDMRQLITLYGILPLGSAAVHEKAPLVKSLLLAGPSGVGKKMLVHAICTETGANLFNLSAANLAGKYPGKSGLQMMLHVVFKQAEQTPVWEPQTSGSSSVTQAPKHNEHSVLGRLIRGTDPGGKCSVMSLGGCKRSNPQNPHGWKGRMEKHT
;
A
#
# COMPACT_ATOMS: atom_id res chain seq x y z
N MET A 1 -17.03 9.09 -26.11
CA MET A 1 -18.31 9.79 -25.78
C MET A 1 -19.15 9.02 -24.77
N SER A 2 -19.30 7.69 -24.90
CA SER A 2 -20.07 6.86 -23.94
C SER A 2 -19.34 6.55 -22.62
N SER A 3 -18.00 6.55 -22.61
CA SER A 3 -17.20 6.10 -21.45
C SER A 3 -17.23 7.04 -20.23
N LEU A 4 -17.19 8.36 -20.41
CA LEU A 4 -17.09 9.31 -19.29
C LEU A 4 -18.38 9.37 -18.44
N ARG A 5 -19.55 9.43 -19.10
CA ARG A 5 -20.86 9.33 -18.42
C ARG A 5 -21.04 7.96 -17.75
N MET A 6 -20.49 6.91 -18.37
CA MET A 6 -20.52 5.57 -17.80
C MET A 6 -19.75 5.51 -16.47
N TYR A 7 -18.54 6.05 -16.38
CA TYR A 7 -17.77 5.99 -15.13
C TYR A 7 -18.33 6.87 -14.01
N ASN A 8 -18.91 8.04 -14.34
CA ASN A 8 -19.68 8.81 -13.35
C ASN A 8 -20.88 8.00 -12.85
N LYS A 9 -21.64 7.34 -13.73
CA LYS A 9 -22.76 6.47 -13.34
C LYS A 9 -22.31 5.31 -12.44
N VAL A 10 -21.21 4.64 -12.80
CA VAL A 10 -20.63 3.56 -11.99
C VAL A 10 -20.18 4.10 -10.63
N TRP A 11 -19.62 5.32 -10.58
CA TRP A 11 -19.27 5.98 -9.32
C TRP A 11 -20.50 6.23 -8.44
N HIS A 12 -21.55 6.82 -9.00
CA HIS A 12 -22.80 7.05 -8.26
C HIS A 12 -23.39 5.74 -7.71
N GLN A 13 -23.47 4.69 -8.53
CA GLN A 13 -23.97 3.38 -8.10
C GLN A 13 -23.09 2.74 -7.01
N THR A 14 -21.77 2.86 -7.14
CA THR A 14 -20.82 2.32 -6.15
C THR A 14 -20.95 3.06 -4.83
N GLN A 15 -21.17 4.38 -4.87
CA GLN A 15 -21.34 5.19 -3.68
C GLN A 15 -22.69 4.95 -3.00
N GLU A 16 -23.76 4.74 -3.76
CA GLU A 16 -25.06 4.28 -3.22
C GLU A 16 -24.93 2.91 -2.54
N ALA A 17 -24.21 1.98 -3.15
CA ALA A 17 -23.95 0.67 -2.56
C ALA A 17 -23.15 0.78 -1.25
N LEU A 18 -22.12 1.65 -1.22
CA LEU A 18 -21.37 1.94 0.00
C LEU A 18 -22.26 2.55 1.08
N ASN A 19 -23.17 3.44 0.73
CA ASN A 19 -24.09 4.07 1.68
C ASN A 19 -25.04 3.07 2.30
N SER A 20 -25.67 2.25 1.47
CA SER A 20 -26.52 1.17 1.95
C SER A 20 -25.76 0.19 2.85
N LEU A 21 -24.48 -0.04 2.58
CA LEU A 21 -23.64 -0.91 3.39
C LEU A 21 -23.32 -0.30 4.75
N LEU A 22 -22.91 0.98 4.78
CA LEU A 22 -22.62 1.72 6.01
C LEU A 22 -23.87 1.83 6.91
N ASP A 23 -25.05 2.07 6.32
CA ASP A 23 -26.31 2.13 7.07
C ASP A 23 -26.63 0.79 7.72
N LYS A 24 -26.49 -0.33 6.97
CA LYS A 24 -26.70 -1.68 7.50
C LYS A 24 -25.71 -2.05 8.59
N GLU A 25 -24.44 -1.73 8.41
CA GLU A 25 -23.40 -2.01 9.39
C GLU A 25 -23.64 -1.23 10.69
N SER A 26 -24.07 0.04 10.59
CA SER A 26 -24.40 0.85 11.76
C SER A 26 -25.55 0.28 12.60
N GLN A 27 -26.50 -0.41 11.98
CA GLN A 27 -27.60 -1.11 12.67
C GLN A 27 -27.10 -2.36 13.40
N HIS A 28 -26.25 -3.15 12.74
CA HIS A 28 -25.73 -4.40 13.31
C HIS A 28 -24.67 -4.21 14.40
N VAL A 29 -23.98 -3.06 14.46
CA VAL A 29 -23.07 -2.73 15.57
C VAL A 29 -23.81 -2.62 16.92
N ILE A 30 -25.13 -2.38 16.91
CA ILE A 30 -25.94 -2.18 18.11
C ILE A 30 -26.49 -3.50 18.66
N GLU A 31 -26.70 -4.51 17.81
CA GLU A 31 -27.35 -5.77 18.18
C GLU A 31 -26.33 -6.81 18.65
N PRO A 32 -26.39 -7.26 19.91
CA PRO A 32 -25.52 -8.33 20.38
C PRO A 32 -25.92 -9.67 19.74
N GLN A 33 -24.94 -10.48 19.33
CA GLN A 33 -25.19 -11.78 18.70
C GLN A 33 -24.53 -12.90 19.50
N ARG A 34 -25.19 -14.07 19.54
CA ARG A 34 -24.71 -15.25 20.31
C ARG A 34 -24.26 -16.42 19.44
N ASN A 35 -24.73 -16.51 18.20
CA ASN A 35 -24.42 -17.65 17.33
C ASN A 35 -23.19 -17.34 16.46
N GLN A 36 -22.09 -18.04 16.74
CA GLN A 36 -20.82 -17.90 16.01
C GLN A 36 -20.96 -18.08 14.50
N VAL A 37 -21.83 -19.00 14.03
CA VAL A 37 -22.06 -19.23 12.59
C VAL A 37 -22.73 -18.01 11.95
N PHE A 38 -23.73 -17.45 12.64
CA PHE A 38 -24.42 -16.25 12.16
C PHE A 38 -23.49 -15.03 12.16
N ILE A 39 -22.67 -14.88 13.20
CA ILE A 39 -21.67 -13.81 13.28
C ILE A 39 -20.67 -13.93 12.13
N PHE A 40 -20.14 -15.14 11.87
CA PHE A 40 -19.25 -15.37 10.75
C PHE A 40 -19.91 -15.02 9.41
N GLN A 41 -21.13 -15.51 9.17
CA GLN A 41 -21.87 -15.24 7.93
C GLN A 41 -22.12 -13.74 7.74
N MET A 42 -22.44 -13.01 8.81
CA MET A 42 -22.59 -11.56 8.79
C MET A 42 -21.26 -10.86 8.42
N LEU A 43 -20.16 -11.19 9.11
CA LEU A 43 -18.83 -10.62 8.84
C LEU A 43 -18.36 -10.92 7.42
N ALA A 44 -18.50 -12.17 6.97
CA ALA A 44 -18.17 -12.59 5.62
C ALA A 44 -19.00 -11.85 4.57
N THR A 45 -20.30 -11.63 4.83
CA THR A 45 -21.16 -10.86 3.92
C THR A 45 -20.71 -9.40 3.82
N PHE A 46 -20.35 -8.76 4.93
CA PHE A 46 -19.78 -7.41 4.90
C PHE A 46 -18.45 -7.38 4.15
N TYR A 47 -17.54 -8.31 4.46
CA TYR A 47 -16.25 -8.44 3.81
C TYR A 47 -16.39 -8.54 2.29
N ILE A 48 -17.24 -9.44 1.78
CA ILE A 48 -17.47 -9.63 0.34
C ILE A 48 -18.02 -8.35 -0.31
N LYS A 49 -19.00 -7.70 0.33
CA LYS A 49 -19.58 -6.46 -0.21
C LYS A 49 -18.57 -5.31 -0.25
N TYR A 50 -17.72 -5.18 0.78
CA TYR A 50 -16.64 -4.20 0.78
C TYR A 50 -15.59 -4.51 -0.30
N VAL A 51 -15.24 -5.78 -0.53
CA VAL A 51 -14.35 -6.18 -1.63
C VAL A 51 -14.94 -5.79 -2.99
N GLN A 52 -16.24 -5.97 -3.21
CA GLN A 52 -16.91 -5.53 -4.44
C GLN A 52 -16.86 -4.01 -4.62
N ILE A 53 -17.16 -3.26 -3.55
CA ILE A 53 -17.07 -1.79 -3.58
C ILE A 53 -15.63 -1.36 -3.87
N PHE A 54 -14.64 -1.99 -3.23
CA PHE A 54 -13.22 -1.71 -3.43
C PHE A 54 -12.80 -1.90 -4.90
N ARG A 55 -13.20 -3.02 -5.52
CA ARG A 55 -12.94 -3.27 -6.94
C ARG A 55 -13.54 -2.21 -7.85
N ASN A 56 -14.77 -1.83 -7.58
CA ASN A 56 -15.44 -0.81 -8.38
C ASN A 56 -14.76 0.56 -8.18
N LEU A 57 -14.44 0.94 -6.95
CA LEU A 57 -13.73 2.19 -6.64
C LEU A 57 -12.33 2.24 -7.24
N GLU A 58 -11.59 1.14 -7.26
CA GLU A 58 -10.28 1.06 -7.92
C GLU A 58 -10.41 1.29 -9.43
N ASN A 59 -11.38 0.63 -10.06
CA ASN A 59 -11.66 0.83 -11.48
C ASN A 59 -12.11 2.27 -11.79
N ILE A 60 -13.00 2.84 -10.96
CA ILE A 60 -13.41 4.24 -11.10
C ILE A 60 -12.19 5.16 -10.94
N TYR A 61 -11.38 4.94 -9.90
CA TYR A 61 -10.18 5.74 -9.66
C TYR A 61 -9.22 5.67 -10.84
N ASP A 62 -8.97 4.49 -11.41
CA ASP A 62 -8.06 4.36 -12.56
C ASP A 62 -8.64 5.04 -13.82
N GLN A 63 -9.96 5.01 -14.02
CA GLN A 63 -10.61 5.56 -15.22
C GLN A 63 -10.92 7.06 -15.13
N MET A 64 -11.08 7.62 -13.93
CA MET A 64 -11.34 9.05 -13.74
C MET A 64 -10.12 9.89 -14.05
N VAL A 65 -10.31 11.01 -14.75
CA VAL A 65 -9.22 11.97 -15.03
C VAL A 65 -9.39 13.28 -14.26
N HIS A 66 -10.60 13.55 -13.74
CA HIS A 66 -10.88 14.73 -12.92
C HIS A 66 -10.09 14.72 -11.61
N PRO A 67 -9.21 15.71 -11.33
CA PRO A 67 -8.28 15.67 -10.21
C PRO A 67 -8.99 15.69 -8.84
N GLN A 68 -9.94 16.61 -8.63
CA GLN A 68 -10.66 16.72 -7.34
C GLN A 68 -11.49 15.47 -7.00
N LYS A 69 -12.19 14.87 -7.97
CA LYS A 69 -12.90 13.60 -7.77
C LYS A 69 -11.95 12.46 -7.41
N ARG A 70 -10.80 12.37 -8.09
CA ARG A 70 -9.78 11.35 -7.79
C ARG A 70 -9.30 11.46 -6.35
N ILE A 71 -9.13 12.67 -5.81
CA ILE A 71 -8.76 12.87 -4.39
C ILE A 71 -9.83 12.30 -3.45
N LEU A 72 -11.11 12.58 -3.71
CA LEU A 72 -12.20 12.05 -2.89
C LEU A 72 -12.31 10.52 -3.00
N ILE A 73 -12.28 9.99 -4.22
CA ILE A 73 -12.31 8.54 -4.48
C ILE A 73 -11.11 7.86 -3.80
N ARG A 74 -9.92 8.47 -3.85
CA ARG A 74 -8.71 7.99 -3.17
C ARG A 74 -8.92 7.86 -1.66
N LYS A 75 -9.49 8.90 -1.01
CA LYS A 75 -9.81 8.89 0.42
C LYS A 75 -10.78 7.76 0.78
N ILE A 76 -11.85 7.60 -0.01
CA ILE A 76 -12.86 6.55 0.21
C ILE A 76 -12.25 5.15 -0.03
N LEU A 77 -11.44 4.99 -1.08
CA LEU A 77 -10.77 3.74 -1.42
C LEU A 77 -9.82 3.28 -0.30
N ASP A 78 -9.05 4.19 0.30
CA ASP A 78 -8.22 3.89 1.48
C ASP A 78 -9.08 3.50 2.70
N GLY A 79 -10.22 4.17 2.91
CA GLY A 79 -11.18 3.82 3.97
C GLY A 79 -11.75 2.41 3.79
N VAL A 80 -12.16 2.06 2.57
CA VAL A 80 -12.70 0.72 2.27
C VAL A 80 -11.60 -0.33 2.41
N MET A 81 -10.39 -0.03 1.94
CA MET A 81 -9.23 -0.92 2.11
C MET A 81 -8.97 -1.22 3.59
N GLY A 82 -8.98 -0.19 4.44
CA GLY A 82 -8.83 -0.35 5.89
C GLY A 82 -9.95 -1.21 6.50
N ARG A 83 -11.21 -0.98 6.10
CA ARG A 83 -12.35 -1.76 6.60
C ARG A 83 -12.28 -3.24 6.18
N ILE A 84 -11.83 -3.53 4.96
CA ILE A 84 -11.59 -4.92 4.50
C ILE A 84 -10.58 -5.62 5.42
N LEU A 85 -9.51 -4.94 5.82
CA LEU A 85 -8.48 -5.50 6.71
C LEU A 85 -9.00 -5.70 8.14
N GLU A 86 -9.79 -4.77 8.67
CA GLU A 86 -10.44 -4.92 9.97
C GLU A 86 -11.41 -6.12 9.97
N LEU A 87 -12.31 -6.20 8.99
CA LEU A 87 -13.25 -7.32 8.86
C LEU A 87 -12.52 -8.65 8.69
N LYS A 88 -11.43 -8.66 7.91
CA LYS A 88 -10.59 -9.85 7.79
C LYS A 88 -10.00 -10.24 9.13
N ASN A 89 -9.47 -9.30 9.90
CA ASN A 89 -8.90 -9.56 11.22
C ASN A 89 -9.96 -10.08 12.19
N GLU A 90 -11.17 -9.50 12.19
CA GLU A 90 -12.29 -9.96 13.02
C GLU A 90 -12.70 -11.41 12.69
N MET A 91 -12.77 -11.78 11.41
CA MET A 91 -13.03 -13.17 11.01
C MET A 91 -11.92 -14.12 11.49
N VAL A 92 -10.65 -13.71 11.37
CA VAL A 92 -9.50 -14.49 11.85
C VAL A 92 -9.56 -14.70 13.36
N GLU A 93 -9.93 -13.66 14.13
CA GLU A 93 -10.08 -13.76 15.58
C GLU A 93 -11.24 -14.68 15.98
N LEU A 94 -12.31 -14.71 15.19
CA LEU A 94 -13.49 -15.54 15.44
C LEU A 94 -13.27 -17.03 15.13
N GLU A 95 -12.61 -17.37 14.02
CA GLU A 95 -12.37 -18.78 13.63
C GLU A 95 -10.99 -19.30 14.02
N LEU A 96 -10.09 -18.42 14.49
CA LEU A 96 -8.67 -18.73 14.74
C LEU A 96 -7.94 -19.31 13.52
N SER A 97 -8.38 -18.93 12.33
CA SER A 97 -7.82 -19.38 11.04
C SER A 97 -7.58 -18.20 10.10
N GLU A 98 -6.50 -18.23 9.32
CA GLU A 98 -6.27 -17.24 8.26
C GLU A 98 -7.11 -17.55 7.01
N PHE A 99 -7.40 -18.83 6.79
CA PHE A 99 -8.10 -19.33 5.61
C PHE A 99 -9.60 -19.44 5.88
N HIS A 100 -10.37 -18.78 5.03
CA HIS A 100 -11.82 -18.71 5.12
C HIS A 100 -12.41 -19.04 3.76
N TYR A 101 -13.46 -19.84 3.74
CA TYR A 101 -14.12 -20.30 2.53
C TYR A 101 -15.50 -19.65 2.43
N PHE A 102 -15.82 -19.13 1.26
CA PHE A 102 -17.01 -18.31 1.04
C PHE A 102 -17.97 -18.98 0.04
N ASP A 103 -17.78 -20.26 -0.27
CA ASP A 103 -18.50 -20.98 -1.33
C ASP A 103 -20.02 -20.81 -1.26
N ASP A 104 -20.61 -21.12 -0.11
CA ASP A 104 -22.05 -21.04 0.12
C ASP A 104 -22.57 -19.59 0.03
N ILE A 105 -21.80 -18.63 0.59
CA ILE A 105 -22.17 -17.21 0.57
C ILE A 105 -22.06 -16.65 -0.86
N LEU A 106 -21.06 -17.07 -1.62
CA LEU A 106 -20.91 -16.70 -3.03
C LEU A 106 -22.06 -17.24 -3.86
N GLN A 107 -22.47 -18.48 -3.61
CA GLN A 107 -23.63 -19.08 -4.26
C GLN A 107 -24.91 -18.29 -3.95
N ASP A 108 -25.15 -17.95 -2.68
CA ASP A 108 -26.30 -17.16 -2.24
C ASP A 108 -26.32 -15.76 -2.88
N LEU A 109 -25.16 -15.13 -2.99
CA LEU A 109 -25.00 -13.81 -3.60
C LEU A 109 -24.91 -13.86 -5.14
N LYS A 110 -24.93 -15.06 -5.75
CA LYS A 110 -24.75 -15.30 -7.19
C LYS A 110 -23.46 -14.69 -7.74
N LEU A 111 -22.39 -14.82 -6.97
CA LEU A 111 -21.07 -14.30 -7.29
C LEU A 111 -20.13 -15.41 -7.73
N THR A 112 -19.16 -15.03 -8.54
CA THR A 112 -18.06 -15.91 -8.94
C THR A 112 -16.85 -15.66 -8.04
N PRO A 113 -16.02 -16.67 -7.74
CA PRO A 113 -14.84 -16.49 -6.89
C PRO A 113 -13.84 -15.46 -7.41
N GLN A 114 -13.78 -15.29 -8.74
CA GLN A 114 -12.97 -14.24 -9.39
C GLN A 114 -13.36 -12.83 -8.96
N GLN A 115 -14.57 -12.62 -8.42
CA GLN A 115 -15.03 -11.34 -7.87
C GLN A 115 -14.52 -11.08 -6.45
N LEU A 116 -13.94 -12.08 -5.77
CA LEU A 116 -13.24 -11.92 -4.49
C LEU A 116 -11.77 -11.51 -4.64
N ASP A 117 -11.22 -11.58 -5.86
CA ASP A 117 -9.87 -11.09 -6.11
C ASP A 117 -9.77 -9.61 -5.73
N ILE A 118 -8.76 -9.27 -4.92
CA ILE A 118 -8.53 -7.91 -4.47
C ILE A 118 -7.51 -7.29 -5.42
N PRO A 119 -7.90 -6.34 -6.28
CA PRO A 119 -6.98 -5.72 -7.22
C PRO A 119 -5.96 -4.89 -6.45
N ILE A 120 -4.73 -4.86 -6.94
CA ILE A 120 -3.68 -4.01 -6.37
C ILE A 120 -3.89 -2.61 -6.94
N PRO A 121 -4.14 -1.59 -6.11
CA PRO A 121 -4.40 -0.26 -6.62
C PRO A 121 -3.22 0.32 -7.39
N LYS A 122 -3.48 0.74 -8.63
CA LYS A 122 -2.43 1.24 -9.54
C LYS A 122 -1.70 2.50 -9.03
N TYR A 123 -2.33 3.28 -8.13
CA TYR A 123 -1.69 4.48 -7.57
C TYR A 123 -0.48 4.15 -6.68
N PHE A 124 -0.40 2.94 -6.11
CA PHE A 124 0.74 2.52 -5.27
C PHE A 124 2.08 2.74 -5.97
N LEU A 125 2.13 2.43 -7.27
CA LEU A 125 3.31 2.62 -8.10
C LEU A 125 3.26 3.95 -8.84
N LYS A 126 2.12 4.34 -9.43
CA LYS A 126 2.03 5.55 -10.26
C LYS A 126 2.48 6.82 -9.53
N GLU A 127 2.04 7.02 -8.28
CA GLU A 127 2.41 8.20 -7.48
C GLU A 127 3.90 8.22 -7.09
N LYS A 128 4.57 7.06 -7.08
CA LYS A 128 5.96 6.89 -6.63
C LYS A 128 6.92 6.56 -7.77
N LEU A 129 6.44 6.60 -9.01
CA LEU A 129 7.15 6.06 -10.16
C LEU A 129 8.45 6.81 -10.45
N GLU A 130 8.49 8.12 -10.23
CA GLU A 130 9.73 8.92 -10.36
C GLU A 130 10.78 8.53 -9.31
N VAL A 131 10.33 8.36 -8.06
CA VAL A 131 11.18 7.94 -6.94
C VAL A 131 11.74 6.54 -7.18
N ILE A 132 10.88 5.60 -7.62
CA ILE A 132 11.28 4.23 -7.94
C ILE A 132 12.30 4.23 -9.09
N ARG A 133 12.04 4.96 -10.18
CA ARG A 133 12.98 5.08 -11.31
C ARG A 133 14.32 5.70 -10.91
N GLY A 134 14.29 6.73 -10.06
CA GLY A 134 15.52 7.35 -9.53
C GLY A 134 16.35 6.34 -8.74
N ARG A 135 15.70 5.57 -7.85
CA ARG A 135 16.34 4.51 -7.07
C ARG A 135 16.89 3.37 -7.95
N GLU A 136 16.12 2.91 -8.93
CA GLU A 136 16.56 1.89 -9.89
C GLU A 136 17.82 2.35 -10.66
N LYS A 137 17.90 3.63 -11.05
CA LYS A 137 19.09 4.19 -11.72
C LYS A 137 20.31 4.20 -10.81
N ILE A 138 20.16 4.63 -9.55
CA ILE A 138 21.26 4.62 -8.57
C ILE A 138 21.76 3.20 -8.34
N LEU A 139 20.84 2.25 -8.14
CA LEU A 139 21.19 0.85 -7.95
C LEU A 139 21.90 0.26 -9.18
N ALA A 140 21.39 0.54 -10.39
CA ALA A 140 22.03 0.12 -11.64
C ALA A 140 23.44 0.71 -11.81
N GLN A 141 23.63 1.98 -11.45
CA GLN A 141 24.94 2.63 -11.49
C GLN A 141 25.92 1.97 -10.51
N ILE A 142 25.51 1.69 -9.28
CA ILE A 142 26.37 1.04 -8.28
C ILE A 142 26.75 -0.39 -8.72
N LEU A 143 25.80 -1.14 -9.28
CA LEU A 143 26.07 -2.48 -9.82
C LEU A 143 27.08 -2.44 -10.97
N ALA A 144 26.96 -1.47 -11.87
CA ALA A 144 27.90 -1.26 -12.96
C ALA A 144 29.31 -0.87 -12.47
N GLU A 145 29.40 0.04 -11.49
CA GLU A 145 30.68 0.48 -10.89
C GLU A 145 31.40 -0.62 -10.12
N SER A 146 30.66 -1.50 -9.43
CA SER A 146 31.22 -2.56 -8.59
C SER A 146 31.65 -3.80 -9.38
N GLY A 147 31.38 -3.85 -10.70
CA GLY A 147 31.63 -5.04 -11.52
C GLY A 147 30.77 -6.25 -11.10
N LEU A 148 29.82 -6.04 -10.20
CA LEU A 148 28.75 -6.98 -9.82
C LEU A 148 27.56 -6.82 -10.76
N ASP A 149 27.83 -6.45 -12.02
CA ASP A 149 26.86 -6.49 -13.07
C ASP A 149 26.40 -7.94 -13.12
N VAL A 150 25.27 -8.23 -12.47
CA VAL A 150 24.74 -9.58 -12.36
C VAL A 150 24.47 -9.92 -13.81
N PRO A 151 25.29 -10.78 -14.46
CA PRO A 151 25.03 -11.13 -15.82
C PRO A 151 23.82 -12.02 -15.71
N ASP A 152 22.65 -11.39 -15.86
CA ASP A 152 21.32 -11.94 -15.97
C ASP A 152 21.38 -13.42 -15.58
N MET A 153 21.48 -13.71 -14.27
CA MET A 153 21.82 -15.06 -13.79
C MET A 153 20.55 -15.91 -13.87
N LYS A 154 19.97 -15.93 -15.07
CA LYS A 154 19.48 -17.08 -15.79
C LYS A 154 20.48 -18.22 -15.66
N THR A 155 20.59 -18.80 -14.46
CA THR A 155 20.29 -20.23 -14.42
C THR A 155 18.82 -20.35 -14.75
N THR A 156 18.49 -20.11 -16.03
CA THR A 156 17.36 -20.74 -16.66
C THR A 156 17.70 -22.22 -16.57
N VAL A 157 17.34 -22.86 -15.47
CA VAL A 157 16.52 -24.04 -15.69
C VAL A 157 15.35 -23.45 -16.46
N LYS A 158 15.41 -23.50 -17.80
CA LYS A 158 14.26 -23.13 -18.62
C LYS A 158 13.16 -24.00 -18.04
N ALA A 159 12.27 -23.39 -17.28
CA ALA A 159 11.08 -24.07 -16.84
C ALA A 159 10.41 -24.41 -18.15
N ILE A 160 10.45 -25.70 -18.51
CA ILE A 160 9.85 -26.16 -19.74
C ILE A 160 8.35 -25.91 -19.50
N PRO A 161 7.72 -24.90 -20.14
CA PRO A 161 6.29 -24.65 -19.96
C PRO A 161 5.53 -25.95 -20.23
N LEU A 162 4.36 -26.11 -19.61
CA LEU A 162 3.61 -27.36 -19.71
C LEU A 162 3.42 -27.77 -21.18
N GLU A 163 3.20 -26.81 -22.08
CA GLU A 163 3.12 -27.09 -23.51
C GLU A 163 4.46 -27.56 -24.11
N GLU A 164 5.60 -26.98 -23.72
CA GLU A 164 6.92 -27.42 -24.21
C GLU A 164 7.30 -28.78 -23.61
N ALA A 165 6.86 -29.10 -22.39
CA ALA A 165 7.13 -30.39 -21.73
C ALA A 165 6.28 -31.50 -22.36
N VAL A 166 5.00 -31.21 -22.60
CA VAL A 166 4.10 -32.08 -23.37
C VAL A 166 4.63 -32.24 -24.79
N LYS A 167 5.07 -31.16 -25.46
CA LYS A 167 5.72 -31.23 -26.77
C LYS A 167 6.98 -32.10 -26.72
N LEU A 168 7.84 -31.97 -25.71
CA LEU A 168 9.05 -32.78 -25.58
C LEU A 168 8.74 -34.26 -25.42
N ILE A 169 7.75 -34.60 -24.60
CA ILE A 169 7.26 -35.97 -24.42
C ILE A 169 6.65 -36.49 -25.74
N GLN A 170 5.84 -35.69 -26.42
CA GLN A 170 5.25 -36.06 -27.70
C GLN A 170 6.27 -36.17 -28.83
N ILE A 171 7.31 -35.32 -28.85
CA ILE A 171 8.43 -35.35 -29.79
C ILE A 171 9.27 -36.59 -29.55
N THR A 172 9.58 -36.91 -28.28
CA THR A 172 10.37 -38.10 -27.94
C THR A 172 9.61 -39.38 -28.24
N GLU A 173 8.31 -39.44 -27.96
CA GLU A 173 7.49 -40.60 -28.33
C GLU A 173 7.29 -40.70 -29.85
N ARG A 174 7.06 -39.58 -30.57
CA ARG A 174 7.05 -39.59 -32.04
C ARG A 174 8.39 -39.96 -32.64
N ALA A 175 9.51 -39.56 -32.03
CA ALA A 175 10.84 -39.98 -32.46
C ALA A 175 11.05 -41.47 -32.21
N ARG A 176 10.54 -42.02 -31.10
CA ARG A 176 10.57 -43.46 -30.83
C ARG A 176 9.75 -44.24 -31.86
N GLN A 177 8.52 -43.82 -32.11
CA GLN A 177 7.63 -44.39 -33.14
C GLN A 177 8.23 -44.23 -34.55
N GLY A 178 8.83 -43.07 -34.83
CA GLY A 178 9.53 -42.78 -36.08
C GLY A 178 10.75 -43.66 -36.28
N ARG A 179 11.55 -43.91 -35.24
CA ARG A 179 12.67 -44.87 -35.27
C ARG A 179 12.18 -46.30 -35.53
N LEU A 180 11.08 -46.70 -34.89
CA LEU A 180 10.44 -48.00 -35.11
C LEU A 180 9.92 -48.15 -36.55
N ARG A 181 9.20 -47.16 -37.05
CA ARG A 181 8.73 -47.12 -38.45
C ARG A 181 9.89 -47.05 -39.44
N ALA A 182 10.95 -46.29 -39.15
CA ALA A 182 12.13 -46.21 -39.99
C ALA A 182 12.89 -47.54 -40.03
N LEU A 183 12.99 -48.25 -38.90
CA LEU A 183 13.54 -49.61 -38.86
C LEU A 183 12.69 -50.57 -39.72
N PHE A 184 11.37 -50.51 -39.60
CA PHE A 184 10.45 -51.33 -40.37
C PHE A 184 10.48 -51.00 -41.87
N MET A 185 10.46 -49.72 -42.22
CA MET A 185 10.58 -49.25 -43.61
C MET A 185 11.97 -49.52 -44.19
N LYS A 186 13.03 -49.49 -43.38
CA LYS A 186 14.38 -49.89 -43.79
C LYS A 186 14.44 -51.39 -44.09
N GLN A 187 13.73 -52.23 -43.33
CA GLN A 187 13.60 -53.65 -43.63
C GLN A 187 12.86 -53.88 -44.96
N ILE A 188 11.74 -53.18 -45.19
CA ILE A 188 10.99 -53.24 -46.46
C ILE A 188 11.87 -52.75 -47.62
N TYR A 189 12.57 -51.63 -47.46
CA TYR A 189 13.48 -51.09 -48.47
C TYR A 189 14.64 -52.06 -48.75
N LEU A 190 15.24 -52.67 -47.74
CA LEU A 190 16.30 -53.67 -47.93
C LEU A 190 15.77 -54.92 -48.65
N GLN A 191 14.54 -55.36 -48.38
CA GLN A 191 13.88 -56.44 -49.10
C GLN A 191 13.60 -56.06 -50.55
N GLU A 192 13.05 -54.87 -50.80
CA GLU A 192 12.84 -54.36 -52.16
C GLU A 192 14.14 -54.12 -52.90
N TYR A 193 15.19 -53.63 -52.24
CA TYR A 193 16.50 -53.39 -52.81
C TYR A 193 17.15 -54.72 -53.21
N ARG A 194 17.04 -55.76 -52.38
CA ARG A 194 17.44 -57.14 -52.73
C ARG A 194 16.63 -57.67 -53.92
N ALA A 195 15.31 -57.45 -53.94
CA ALA A 195 14.44 -57.83 -55.06
C ALA A 195 14.75 -57.06 -56.35
N LYS A 196 15.10 -55.77 -56.25
CA LYS A 196 15.52 -54.90 -57.37
C LYS A 196 16.92 -55.27 -57.86
N GLN A 197 17.88 -55.56 -56.96
CA GLN A 197 19.21 -56.05 -57.32
C GLN A 197 19.13 -57.39 -58.06
N ALA A 198 18.23 -58.29 -57.64
CA ALA A 198 17.93 -59.52 -58.36
C ALA A 198 17.33 -59.28 -59.76
N ARG A 199 16.63 -58.15 -59.98
CA ARG A 199 16.10 -57.73 -61.29
C ARG A 199 17.10 -56.92 -62.14
N ILE A 200 18.05 -56.23 -61.51
CA ILE A 200 19.02 -55.33 -62.15
C ILE A 200 20.28 -56.09 -62.62
N LEU A 201 20.38 -57.40 -62.34
CA LEU A 201 21.44 -58.28 -62.85
C LEU A 201 21.42 -58.52 -64.38
N GLY A 202 20.87 -57.57 -65.16
CA GLY A 202 20.72 -57.69 -66.60
C GLY A 202 20.76 -56.39 -67.42
N GLU A 203 21.04 -55.22 -66.85
CA GLU A 203 21.13 -54.01 -67.69
C GLU A 203 22.01 -52.92 -67.08
N GLN A 204 23.18 -52.69 -67.70
CA GLN A 204 23.92 -51.43 -67.59
C GLN A 204 23.99 -50.79 -68.97
N VAL A 205 23.31 -49.66 -69.14
CA VAL A 205 23.71 -48.65 -70.13
C VAL A 205 23.65 -47.28 -69.45
N ALA A 206 24.76 -46.57 -69.50
CA ALA A 206 24.84 -45.16 -69.13
C ALA A 206 24.33 -44.33 -70.32
N ASP A 207 23.08 -43.89 -70.25
CA ASP A 207 22.46 -42.96 -71.20
C ASP A 207 22.18 -41.61 -70.53
N ALA A 208 22.40 -40.51 -71.25
CA ALA A 208 22.12 -39.15 -70.78
C ALA A 208 20.64 -38.97 -70.38
N GLY A 209 19.73 -39.70 -71.04
CA GLY A 209 18.32 -39.77 -70.64
C GLY A 209 18.12 -40.35 -69.24
N ALA A 210 18.91 -41.36 -68.85
CA ALA A 210 18.87 -41.96 -67.51
C ALA A 210 19.39 -40.99 -66.43
N ALA A 211 20.38 -40.14 -66.75
CA ALA A 211 20.86 -39.09 -65.86
C ALA A 211 19.78 -38.00 -65.66
N ALA A 212 19.12 -37.54 -66.72
CA ALA A 212 18.02 -36.57 -66.64
C ALA A 212 16.85 -37.10 -65.79
N LEU A 213 16.47 -38.37 -65.98
CA LEU A 213 15.43 -39.02 -65.17
C LEU A 213 15.80 -39.10 -63.68
N ARG A 214 17.08 -39.32 -63.35
CA ARG A 214 17.55 -39.30 -61.95
C ARG A 214 17.42 -37.91 -61.34
N ILE A 215 17.81 -36.86 -62.07
CA ILE A 215 17.67 -35.46 -61.62
C ILE A 215 16.20 -35.09 -61.42
N GLN A 216 15.34 -35.40 -62.39
CA GLN A 216 13.90 -35.14 -62.28
C GLN A 216 13.26 -35.90 -61.12
N LYS A 217 13.66 -37.15 -60.88
CA LYS A 217 13.21 -37.95 -59.75
C LYS A 217 13.58 -37.33 -58.40
N VAL A 218 14.82 -36.84 -58.27
CA VAL A 218 15.28 -36.16 -57.06
C VAL A 218 14.51 -34.86 -56.84
N TRP A 219 14.31 -34.05 -57.89
CA TRP A 219 13.58 -32.78 -57.78
C TRP A 219 12.09 -32.99 -57.44
N ARG A 220 11.41 -33.94 -58.09
CA ARG A 220 10.03 -34.32 -57.76
C ARG A 220 9.92 -34.83 -56.32
N GLY A 221 10.90 -35.62 -55.88
CA GLY A 221 11.00 -36.08 -54.49
C GLY A 221 11.17 -34.92 -53.50
N PHE A 222 12.05 -33.96 -53.79
CA PHE A 222 12.26 -32.78 -52.95
C PHE A 222 11.01 -31.89 -52.90
N HIS A 223 10.37 -31.63 -54.04
CA HIS A 223 9.15 -30.83 -54.11
C HIS A 223 8.00 -31.49 -53.34
N GLN A 224 7.81 -32.81 -53.52
CA GLN A 224 6.81 -33.56 -52.76
C GLN A 224 7.12 -33.59 -51.27
N TYR A 225 8.39 -33.75 -50.89
CA TYR A 225 8.81 -33.68 -49.49
C TYR A 225 8.46 -32.32 -48.87
N LYS A 226 8.78 -31.21 -49.55
CA LYS A 226 8.41 -29.86 -49.08
C LYS A 226 6.91 -29.65 -48.98
N LYS A 227 6.12 -30.19 -49.93
CA LYS A 227 4.66 -30.12 -49.90
C LYS A 227 4.09 -30.90 -48.71
N THR A 228 4.54 -32.14 -48.50
CA THR A 228 4.09 -32.99 -47.39
C THR A 228 4.52 -32.43 -46.03
N ASP A 229 5.69 -31.78 -45.94
CA ASP A 229 6.12 -31.09 -44.72
C ASP A 229 5.18 -29.93 -44.38
N ARG A 230 4.79 -29.13 -45.38
CA ARG A 230 3.80 -28.05 -45.20
C ARG A 230 2.41 -28.59 -44.83
N GLU A 231 1.92 -29.62 -45.53
CA GLU A 231 0.63 -30.25 -45.21
C GLU A 231 0.63 -30.83 -43.79
N ARG A 232 1.75 -31.42 -43.35
CA ARG A 232 1.92 -31.91 -41.99
C ARG A 232 1.92 -30.77 -40.98
N GLU A 233 2.59 -29.64 -41.25
CA GLU A 233 2.54 -28.46 -40.38
C GLU A 233 1.12 -27.91 -40.27
N GLU A 234 0.39 -27.80 -41.39
CA GLU A 234 -1.01 -27.37 -41.44
C GLU A 234 -1.92 -28.32 -40.65
N GLU A 235 -1.76 -29.64 -40.81
CA GLU A 235 -2.51 -30.66 -40.07
C GLU A 235 -2.19 -30.61 -38.56
N MET A 236 -0.92 -30.40 -38.21
CA MET A 236 -0.48 -30.24 -36.82
C MET A 236 -1.09 -29.02 -36.14
N VAL A 237 -1.26 -27.91 -36.87
CA VAL A 237 -1.98 -26.73 -36.39
C VAL A 237 -3.48 -27.00 -36.30
N PHE A 238 -4.08 -27.63 -37.33
CA PHE A 238 -5.50 -27.96 -37.36
C PHE A 238 -5.92 -28.90 -36.21
N LEU A 239 -5.09 -29.90 -35.89
CA LEU A 239 -5.29 -30.82 -34.77
C LEU A 239 -5.01 -30.17 -33.40
N GLY A 240 -4.61 -28.89 -33.36
CA GLY A 240 -4.29 -28.16 -32.13
C GLY A 240 -2.98 -28.60 -31.45
N MET A 241 -2.13 -29.35 -32.16
CA MET A 241 -0.87 -29.88 -31.62
C MET A 241 0.28 -28.88 -31.75
N ASN A 242 0.20 -27.96 -32.72
CA ASN A 242 1.04 -26.78 -32.83
C ASN A 242 0.17 -25.52 -32.76
N PRO A 243 0.63 -24.45 -32.09
CA PRO A 243 -0.05 -23.17 -32.16
C PRO A 243 -0.01 -22.63 -33.60
N PRO A 244 -1.07 -21.96 -34.07
CA PRO A 244 -1.06 -21.31 -35.38
C PRO A 244 0.03 -20.22 -35.46
N PRO A 245 0.51 -19.88 -36.67
CA PRO A 245 1.43 -18.77 -36.86
C PRO A 245 0.85 -17.48 -36.26
N GLY A 246 1.59 -16.81 -35.37
CA GLY A 246 1.14 -15.60 -34.67
C GLY A 246 0.34 -15.84 -33.39
N PHE A 247 0.26 -17.07 -32.87
CA PHE A 247 -0.40 -17.36 -31.58
C PHE A 247 0.22 -16.61 -30.39
N ASP A 248 1.55 -16.43 -30.41
CA ASP A 248 2.29 -15.69 -29.38
C ASP A 248 2.17 -14.16 -29.56
N ASP A 249 1.55 -13.69 -30.65
CA ASP A 249 1.34 -12.26 -30.84
C ASP A 249 0.25 -11.77 -29.88
N VAL A 250 0.64 -10.82 -29.03
CA VAL A 250 -0.30 -10.15 -28.11
C VAL A 250 -1.47 -9.59 -28.92
N SER A 251 -2.69 -9.99 -28.53
CA SER A 251 -3.92 -9.61 -29.21
C SER A 251 -3.96 -8.10 -29.51
N PRO A 252 -4.40 -7.68 -30.71
CA PRO A 252 -4.55 -6.26 -31.06
C PRO A 252 -5.38 -5.49 -30.03
N ALA A 253 -6.37 -6.13 -29.41
CA ALA A 253 -7.20 -5.54 -28.36
C ALA A 253 -6.40 -5.20 -27.10
N ILE A 254 -5.45 -6.06 -26.70
CA ILE A 254 -4.57 -5.82 -25.54
C ILE A 254 -3.62 -4.66 -25.86
N LYS A 255 -3.00 -4.66 -27.06
CA LYS A 255 -2.14 -3.55 -27.50
C LYS A 255 -2.90 -2.22 -27.54
N GLN A 256 -4.15 -2.24 -27.98
CA GLN A 256 -5.01 -1.06 -27.96
C GLN A 256 -5.36 -0.61 -26.54
N ALA A 257 -5.69 -1.55 -25.64
CA ALA A 257 -5.97 -1.26 -24.23
C ALA A 257 -4.75 -0.64 -23.53
N GLU A 258 -3.55 -1.18 -23.74
CA GLU A 258 -2.30 -0.60 -23.23
C GLU A 258 -2.08 0.82 -23.75
N ARG A 259 -2.36 1.08 -25.03
CA ARG A 259 -2.22 2.41 -25.61
C ARG A 259 -3.19 3.41 -24.95
N VAL A 260 -4.45 3.01 -24.76
CA VAL A 260 -5.47 3.82 -24.08
C VAL A 260 -5.08 4.09 -22.63
N ASP A 261 -4.57 3.09 -21.92
CA ASP A 261 -4.10 3.22 -20.53
C ASP A 261 -2.91 4.18 -20.41
N ARG A 262 -1.97 4.16 -21.35
CA ARG A 262 -0.84 5.11 -21.38
C ARG A 262 -1.34 6.54 -21.61
N LEU A 263 -2.17 6.76 -22.63
CA LEU A 263 -2.75 8.07 -22.94
C LEU A 263 -3.59 8.60 -21.76
N ARG A 264 -4.39 7.75 -21.12
CA ARG A 264 -5.16 8.12 -19.92
C ARG A 264 -4.23 8.58 -18.80
N SER A 265 -3.14 7.85 -18.57
CA SER A 265 -2.17 8.18 -17.51
C SER A 265 -1.47 9.52 -17.79
N GLU A 266 -1.16 9.83 -19.05
CA GLU A 266 -0.62 11.14 -19.44
C GLU A 266 -1.61 12.29 -19.21
N VAL A 267 -2.90 12.08 -19.50
CA VAL A 267 -3.95 13.07 -19.23
C VAL A 267 -4.13 13.30 -17.73
N GLN A 268 -4.13 12.23 -16.92
CA GLN A 268 -4.21 12.33 -15.46
C GLN A 268 -3.10 13.20 -14.89
N MET A 269 -1.84 12.96 -15.32
CA MET A 269 -0.69 13.74 -14.87
C MET A 269 -0.84 15.22 -15.24
N LYS A 270 -1.23 15.53 -16.49
CA LYS A 270 -1.43 16.92 -16.94
C LYS A 270 -2.54 17.64 -16.18
N HIS A 271 -3.66 16.97 -15.91
CA HIS A 271 -4.76 17.59 -15.16
C HIS A 271 -4.39 17.81 -13.70
N GLU A 272 -3.63 16.88 -13.10
CA GLU A 272 -3.13 17.03 -11.74
C GLU A 272 -2.12 18.18 -11.61
N GLU A 273 -1.21 18.33 -12.59
CA GLU A 273 -0.27 19.45 -12.65
C GLU A 273 -1.01 20.79 -12.77
N ARG A 274 -1.94 20.91 -13.73
CA ARG A 274 -2.78 22.11 -13.88
C ARG A 274 -3.59 22.43 -12.62
N TYR A 275 -4.12 21.41 -11.95
CA TYR A 275 -4.83 21.58 -10.70
C TYR A 275 -3.92 22.15 -9.60
N ARG A 276 -2.69 21.66 -9.49
CA ARG A 276 -1.70 22.17 -8.52
C ARG A 276 -1.28 23.61 -8.83
N GLU A 277 -1.07 23.94 -10.09
CA GLU A 277 -0.79 25.32 -10.52
C GLU A 277 -1.97 26.25 -10.21
N ALA A 278 -3.19 25.80 -10.50
CA ALA A 278 -4.41 26.55 -10.23
C ALA A 278 -4.64 26.82 -8.74
N LEU A 279 -4.29 25.88 -7.85
CA LEU A 279 -4.35 26.09 -6.39
C LEU A 279 -3.52 27.30 -5.97
N VAL A 280 -2.28 27.39 -6.46
CA VAL A 280 -1.37 28.51 -6.14
C VAL A 280 -1.86 29.80 -6.76
N MET A 281 -2.18 29.79 -8.06
CA MET A 281 -2.64 30.99 -8.77
C MET A 281 -3.91 31.57 -8.15
N ILE A 282 -4.93 30.74 -7.90
CA ILE A 282 -6.19 31.20 -7.33
C ILE A 282 -5.99 31.70 -5.89
N LYS A 283 -5.13 31.06 -5.09
CA LYS A 283 -4.81 31.52 -3.74
C LYS A 283 -4.15 32.89 -3.76
N ASP A 284 -3.19 33.11 -4.66
CA ASP A 284 -2.49 34.39 -4.81
C ASP A 284 -3.45 35.50 -5.30
N ASP A 285 -4.32 35.19 -6.26
CA ASP A 285 -5.36 36.11 -6.74
C ASP A 285 -6.34 36.51 -5.62
N LEU A 286 -6.84 35.53 -4.84
CA LEU A 286 -7.72 35.78 -3.69
C LEU A 286 -7.03 36.63 -2.62
N ARG A 287 -5.75 36.38 -2.36
CA ARG A 287 -4.97 37.16 -1.39
C ARG A 287 -4.83 38.64 -1.81
N LEU A 288 -4.74 38.90 -3.11
CA LEU A 288 -4.65 40.26 -3.64
C LEU A 288 -6.00 40.97 -3.68
N ILE A 289 -7.06 40.27 -4.08
CA ILE A 289 -8.40 40.85 -4.29
C ILE A 289 -9.19 40.91 -2.99
N GLU A 290 -9.36 39.78 -2.31
CA GLU A 290 -10.22 39.66 -1.12
C GLU A 290 -9.45 39.81 0.19
N GLY A 291 -8.13 39.57 0.18
CA GLY A 291 -7.29 39.59 1.37
C GLY A 291 -7.32 40.91 2.17
N PRO A 292 -7.21 42.09 1.53
CA PRO A 292 -7.33 43.38 2.22
C PRO A 292 -8.69 43.56 2.90
N ASP A 293 -9.78 43.24 2.20
CA ASP A 293 -11.15 43.39 2.69
C ASP A 293 -11.43 42.44 3.87
N ILE A 294 -10.98 41.18 3.77
CA ILE A 294 -11.09 40.19 4.86
C ILE A 294 -10.33 40.69 6.09
N LYS A 295 -9.12 41.23 5.90
CA LYS A 295 -8.29 41.76 6.97
C LYS A 295 -8.94 42.96 7.67
N GLU A 296 -9.45 43.93 6.90
CA GLU A 296 -10.12 45.12 7.43
C GLU A 296 -11.38 44.73 8.20
N ASN A 297 -12.23 43.90 7.62
CA ASN A 297 -13.46 43.43 8.27
C ASN A 297 -13.17 42.67 9.58
N LEU A 298 -12.15 41.80 9.61
CA LEU A 298 -11.74 41.12 10.84
C LEU A 298 -11.20 42.11 11.89
N GLN A 299 -10.38 43.08 11.49
CA GLN A 299 -9.87 44.11 12.40
C GLN A 299 -11.01 44.93 13.00
N ASP A 300 -11.98 45.35 12.19
CA ASP A 300 -13.10 46.17 12.63
C ASP A 300 -14.04 45.40 13.55
N GLN A 301 -14.32 44.13 13.27
CA GLN A 301 -15.09 43.27 14.17
C GLN A 301 -14.39 43.12 15.54
N ILE A 302 -13.07 42.94 15.56
CA ILE A 302 -12.31 42.82 16.82
C ILE A 302 -12.23 44.16 17.55
N ARG A 303 -12.08 45.29 16.84
CA ARG A 303 -12.10 46.64 17.42
C ARG A 303 -13.47 46.95 18.04
N HIS A 304 -14.54 46.61 17.34
CA HIS A 304 -15.90 46.75 17.84
C HIS A 304 -16.08 45.97 19.14
N TRP A 305 -15.62 44.71 19.16
CA TRP A 305 -15.64 43.89 20.36
C TRP A 305 -14.84 44.51 21.52
N PHE A 306 -13.65 45.08 21.29
CA PHE A 306 -12.91 45.80 22.34
C PHE A 306 -13.70 46.97 22.93
N ILE A 307 -14.42 47.72 22.09
CA ILE A 307 -15.21 48.88 22.50
C ILE A 307 -16.44 48.43 23.31
N GLU A 308 -17.17 47.42 22.84
CA GLU A 308 -18.31 46.86 23.57
C GLU A 308 -17.91 46.30 24.93
N CYS A 309 -16.83 45.53 25.02
CA CYS A 309 -16.32 45.05 26.30
C CYS A 309 -15.93 46.18 27.24
N ARG A 310 -15.32 47.27 26.73
CA ARG A 310 -14.99 48.45 27.54
C ARG A 310 -16.24 49.19 28.03
N ASN A 311 -17.26 49.32 27.20
CA ASN A 311 -18.51 49.99 27.57
C ASN A 311 -19.24 49.23 28.69
N LEU A 312 -19.16 47.89 28.70
CA LEU A 312 -19.79 47.04 29.71
C LEU A 312 -18.97 46.90 31.01
N THR A 313 -17.65 46.74 30.92
CA THR A 313 -16.78 46.41 32.08
C THR A 313 -15.90 47.56 32.56
N GLY A 314 -15.83 48.66 31.82
CA GLY A 314 -14.98 49.82 32.12
C GLY A 314 -13.48 49.60 31.90
N THR A 315 -13.04 48.41 31.48
CA THR A 315 -11.63 48.08 31.21
C THR A 315 -11.48 47.26 29.92
N PHE A 316 -10.29 47.26 29.32
CA PHE A 316 -10.03 46.48 28.11
C PHE A 316 -9.81 44.99 28.44
N PRO A 317 -10.47 44.06 27.72
CA PRO A 317 -10.35 42.62 27.96
C PRO A 317 -8.93 42.09 27.70
N ASN A 318 -8.66 40.85 28.11
CA ASN A 318 -7.44 40.13 27.73
C ASN A 318 -7.68 39.38 26.43
N TYR A 319 -6.76 39.48 25.47
CA TYR A 319 -6.87 38.78 24.19
C TYR A 319 -6.59 37.27 24.36
N PRO A 320 -7.40 36.36 23.79
CA PRO A 320 -7.16 34.93 23.88
C PRO A 320 -5.77 34.52 23.35
N LYS A 321 -5.13 33.54 24.00
CA LYS A 321 -3.82 33.03 23.56
C LYS A 321 -3.99 32.23 22.25
N ALA A 322 -2.91 32.08 21.49
CA ALA A 322 -2.95 31.35 20.22
C ALA A 322 -3.26 29.86 20.41
N GLU A 323 -2.88 29.31 21.56
CA GLU A 323 -3.14 27.92 21.97
C GLU A 323 -4.64 27.65 22.26
N ASP A 324 -5.41 28.70 22.56
CA ASP A 324 -6.84 28.60 22.89
C ASP A 324 -7.75 28.91 21.69
N GLY A 325 -7.21 29.17 20.50
CA GLY A 325 -7.98 29.47 19.28
C GLY A 325 -8.11 30.95 18.91
N GLY A 326 -7.44 31.86 19.61
CA GLY A 326 -7.33 33.27 19.21
C GLY A 326 -8.67 34.00 19.05
N SER A 327 -8.85 34.77 17.97
CA SER A 327 -10.13 35.44 17.68
C SER A 327 -11.27 34.50 17.30
N ALA A 328 -11.02 33.23 16.95
CA ALA A 328 -12.10 32.30 16.63
C ALA A 328 -13.04 32.05 17.82
N VAL A 329 -12.51 32.14 19.04
CA VAL A 329 -13.30 32.05 20.29
C VAL A 329 -14.17 33.28 20.52
N ILE A 330 -13.75 34.43 20.02
CA ILE A 330 -14.50 35.69 20.14
C ILE A 330 -15.77 35.63 19.28
N PHE A 331 -15.71 34.93 18.15
CA PHE A 331 -16.80 34.86 17.16
C PHE A 331 -17.60 33.55 17.19
N SER A 332 -17.33 32.63 18.12
CA SER A 332 -18.06 31.37 18.25
C SER A 332 -19.40 31.55 18.97
N ASN A 333 -20.39 32.23 18.37
CA ASN A 333 -21.81 32.32 18.80
C ASN A 333 -22.08 32.48 20.33
N LYS A 334 -21.15 33.04 21.10
CA LYS A 334 -21.27 33.30 22.53
C LYS A 334 -21.47 34.80 22.71
N THR A 335 -22.36 35.20 23.62
CA THR A 335 -22.51 36.63 23.94
C THR A 335 -21.19 37.16 24.51
N PRO A 336 -20.84 38.45 24.29
CA PRO A 336 -19.63 39.03 24.86
C PRO A 336 -19.47 38.77 26.37
N GLU A 337 -20.59 38.71 27.09
CA GLU A 337 -20.69 38.38 28.52
C GLU A 337 -20.26 36.95 28.85
N GLN A 338 -20.68 35.94 28.05
CA GLN A 338 -20.29 34.54 28.24
C GLN A 338 -18.80 34.28 27.94
N VAL A 339 -18.24 35.00 26.96
CA VAL A 339 -16.81 34.93 26.64
C VAL A 339 -15.97 35.57 27.75
N ILE A 340 -16.48 36.64 28.39
CA ILE A 340 -15.83 37.28 29.54
C ILE A 340 -15.84 36.35 30.77
N ASP A 341 -16.95 35.68 31.07
CA ASP A 341 -17.04 34.69 32.16
C ASP A 341 -16.14 33.46 31.93
N ASP A 342 -16.05 32.96 30.69
CA ASP A 342 -15.13 31.88 30.33
C ASP A 342 -13.65 32.31 30.46
N ILE A 343 -13.32 33.59 30.24
CA ILE A 343 -11.96 34.11 30.41
C ILE A 343 -11.62 34.35 31.88
N LEU A 344 -12.58 34.81 32.69
CA LEU A 344 -12.42 34.99 34.14
C LEU A 344 -12.24 33.66 34.87
N THR A 345 -13.03 32.64 34.51
CA THR A 345 -12.91 31.28 35.06
C THR A 345 -11.56 30.63 34.72
N ASN A 346 -11.05 30.82 33.50
CA ASN A 346 -9.72 30.31 33.11
C ASN A 346 -8.55 31.07 33.76
N GLN A 347 -8.70 32.36 34.11
CA GLN A 347 -7.69 33.11 34.86
C GLN A 347 -7.60 32.69 36.34
N ASP A 348 -8.74 32.35 36.96
CA ASP A 348 -8.80 31.85 38.34
C ASP A 348 -8.16 30.45 38.50
N ASP A 349 -8.19 29.63 37.44
CA ASP A 349 -7.59 28.29 37.43
C ASP A 349 -6.06 28.31 37.21
N GLU A 350 -5.52 29.32 36.51
CA GLU A 350 -4.06 29.54 36.44
C GLU A 350 -3.47 30.03 37.78
N GLU A 351 -4.24 30.75 38.60
CA GLU A 351 -3.79 31.18 39.95
C GLU A 351 -3.88 30.06 41.00
N LYS A 352 -4.85 29.15 40.91
CA LYS A 352 -5.00 28.02 41.85
C LYS A 352 -3.94 26.93 41.70
N ASN A 353 -3.27 26.84 40.54
CA ASN A 353 -2.29 25.78 40.29
C ASN A 353 -0.84 26.08 40.75
N LYS A 354 -0.61 27.22 41.42
CA LYS A 354 0.70 27.55 42.04
C LYS A 354 0.79 27.36 43.56
N LYS A 355 -0.28 26.91 44.23
CA LYS A 355 -0.26 26.61 45.68
C LYS A 355 -0.92 25.27 46.01
N LYS A 356 -0.28 24.14 45.69
CA LYS A 356 -0.37 22.90 46.48
C LYS A 356 0.68 21.87 46.03
N LYS A 357 1.86 21.94 46.64
CA LYS A 357 2.84 20.83 46.64
C LYS A 357 3.66 20.85 47.94
N LYS A 358 3.15 20.21 49.01
CA LYS A 358 3.94 19.41 49.97
C LYS A 358 3.12 18.86 51.16
N LYS A 359 3.24 17.52 51.32
CA LYS A 359 3.18 16.70 52.56
C LYS A 359 1.78 16.54 53.22
N THR A 360 1.32 15.35 53.66
CA THR A 360 2.01 14.12 54.11
C THR A 360 1.07 12.88 54.13
N LYS A 361 1.70 11.68 54.01
CA LYS A 361 1.29 10.30 54.45
C LYS A 361 0.56 10.29 55.83
N LYS A 362 -0.23 9.30 56.32
CA LYS A 362 -0.39 7.82 56.20
C LYS A 362 -1.60 7.45 57.13
N GLU A 363 -2.54 6.53 56.84
CA GLU A 363 -2.67 5.12 57.33
C GLU A 363 -4.09 4.61 56.94
N LYS A 364 -4.27 3.45 56.25
CA LYS A 364 -4.67 2.08 56.74
C LYS A 364 -6.01 2.06 57.54
N GLU A 365 -7.04 1.23 57.29
CA GLU A 365 -7.12 -0.17 56.85
C GLU A 365 -8.56 -0.62 56.42
N LYS A 366 -8.63 -1.61 55.50
CA LYS A 366 -9.56 -2.77 55.35
C LYS A 366 -11.10 -2.63 55.19
N LYS A 367 -11.64 -3.16 54.08
CA LYS A 367 -12.23 -4.53 53.86
C LYS A 367 -12.75 -4.59 52.40
N GLY A 368 -12.39 -5.59 51.58
CA GLY A 368 -13.21 -6.79 51.26
C GLY A 368 -14.26 -6.46 50.19
N ALA A 369 -14.39 -7.10 49.02
CA ALA A 369 -14.17 -8.48 48.64
C ALA A 369 -13.82 -8.61 47.15
N LYS A 370 -13.20 -9.76 46.83
CA LYS A 370 -12.74 -10.18 45.52
C LYS A 370 -13.85 -11.00 44.89
N GLU A 371 -14.61 -10.43 43.95
CA GLU A 371 -15.50 -11.22 43.11
C GLU A 371 -14.68 -11.84 41.98
N LYS A 372 -14.79 -13.17 41.90
CA LYS A 372 -14.43 -13.96 40.71
C LYS A 372 -15.37 -13.49 39.58
N PRO A 373 -14.90 -13.28 38.35
CA PRO A 373 -15.84 -13.14 37.25
C PRO A 373 -16.59 -14.47 37.14
N LYS A 374 -17.91 -14.38 37.29
CA LYS A 374 -18.82 -15.41 36.80
C LYS A 374 -18.69 -15.42 35.27
N GLU A 375 -18.69 -16.61 34.68
CA GLU A 375 -19.03 -16.78 33.27
C GLU A 375 -20.44 -16.20 33.07
N GLU A 376 -20.49 -14.94 32.65
CA GLU A 376 -21.65 -14.36 32.00
C GLU A 376 -21.46 -14.62 30.51
N ASP A 377 -22.46 -15.26 29.87
CA ASP A 377 -22.48 -15.58 28.45
C ASP A 377 -21.97 -14.37 27.63
N GLU A 378 -20.76 -14.48 27.06
CA GLU A 378 -20.12 -13.38 26.34
C GLU A 378 -20.94 -13.05 25.09
N GLU A 379 -21.72 -11.98 25.18
CA GLU A 379 -22.46 -11.43 24.07
C GLU A 379 -21.47 -10.76 23.09
N TRP A 380 -21.29 -11.37 21.91
CA TRP A 380 -20.32 -10.89 20.95
C TRP A 380 -20.80 -9.57 20.32
N LYS A 381 -19.91 -8.58 20.26
CA LYS A 381 -20.11 -7.28 19.60
C LYS A 381 -18.96 -7.03 18.63
N MET A 382 -19.29 -6.39 17.51
CA MET A 382 -18.31 -5.98 16.51
C MET A 382 -17.31 -4.98 17.10
N SER A 383 -16.03 -5.14 16.76
CA SER A 383 -14.97 -4.24 17.22
C SER A 383 -15.15 -2.83 16.62
N PRO A 384 -14.83 -1.76 17.37
CA PRO A 384 -14.94 -0.40 16.85
C PRO A 384 -13.95 -0.20 15.69
N SER A 385 -14.46 0.26 14.55
CA SER A 385 -13.66 0.55 13.36
C SER A 385 -13.04 1.94 13.41
N VAL A 386 -11.77 2.03 13.01
CA VAL A 386 -11.07 3.31 12.83
C VAL A 386 -11.43 3.94 11.47
N PHE A 387 -11.83 3.13 10.49
CA PHE A 387 -12.09 3.59 9.13
C PHE A 387 -13.54 3.99 8.87
N LEU A 388 -14.51 3.51 9.66
CA LEU A 388 -15.93 3.87 9.47
C LEU A 388 -16.18 5.38 9.52
N GLN A 389 -15.57 6.11 10.46
CA GLN A 389 -15.71 7.56 10.52
C GLN A 389 -15.18 8.24 9.24
N SER A 390 -14.00 7.81 8.76
CA SER A 390 -13.41 8.35 7.54
C SER A 390 -14.23 8.04 6.28
N LEU A 391 -14.91 6.89 6.25
CA LEU A 391 -15.83 6.49 5.19
C LEU A 391 -17.12 7.32 5.22
N GLN A 392 -17.68 7.55 6.40
CA GLN A 392 -18.85 8.41 6.59
C GLN A 392 -18.56 9.85 6.17
N GLU A 393 -17.41 10.41 6.56
CA GLU A 393 -16.96 11.74 6.09
C GLU A 393 -16.74 11.78 4.58
N GLY A 394 -16.09 10.77 4.00
CA GLY A 394 -15.90 10.70 2.55
C GLY A 394 -17.24 10.65 1.82
N ASN A 395 -18.21 9.93 2.38
CA ASN A 395 -19.55 9.88 1.84
C ASN A 395 -20.33 11.19 1.98
N SER A 396 -20.24 11.88 3.13
CA SER A 396 -20.90 13.18 3.30
C SER A 396 -20.34 14.19 2.30
N LEU A 397 -19.01 14.24 2.13
CA LEU A 397 -18.37 15.09 1.12
C LEU A 397 -18.85 14.77 -0.29
N TYR A 398 -19.04 13.49 -0.63
CA TYR A 398 -19.62 13.13 -1.91
C TYR A 398 -21.06 13.64 -2.07
N LYS A 399 -21.91 13.45 -1.05
CA LYS A 399 -23.31 13.87 -1.08
C LYS A 399 -23.43 15.39 -1.24
N ASP A 400 -22.61 16.13 -0.50
CA ASP A 400 -22.63 17.58 -0.47
C ASP A 400 -22.08 18.19 -1.77
N MET A 401 -21.00 17.61 -2.32
CA MET A 401 -20.28 18.22 -3.43
C MET A 401 -20.62 17.66 -4.81
N TRP A 402 -20.91 16.36 -4.93
CA TRP A 402 -20.89 15.67 -6.23
C TRP A 402 -22.18 14.93 -6.58
N MET A 403 -23.03 14.56 -5.61
CA MET A 403 -24.22 13.74 -5.87
C MET A 403 -25.20 14.39 -6.86
N ASN A 404 -25.46 15.69 -6.71
CA ASN A 404 -26.43 16.44 -7.51
C ASN A 404 -25.79 17.53 -8.38
N LYS A 405 -24.47 17.48 -8.56
CA LYS A 405 -23.75 18.53 -9.28
C LYS A 405 -23.84 18.31 -10.78
N ASP A 406 -24.33 19.32 -11.50
CA ASP A 406 -24.31 19.29 -12.97
C ASP A 406 -22.92 19.68 -13.48
N GLU A 407 -22.34 18.79 -14.28
CA GLU A 407 -21.03 18.92 -14.90
C GLU A 407 -21.12 18.85 -16.43
N SER A 408 -22.30 19.09 -16.99
CA SER A 408 -22.52 19.14 -18.43
C SER A 408 -21.51 20.07 -19.15
N TRP A 409 -21.04 21.11 -18.48
CA TRP A 409 -20.02 22.04 -18.96
C TRP A 409 -18.58 21.50 -18.91
N ASN A 410 -18.24 20.58 -18.01
CA ASN A 410 -16.88 20.06 -17.79
C ASN A 410 -16.65 18.72 -18.51
N PHE A 411 -16.82 18.71 -19.83
CA PHE A 411 -16.64 17.49 -20.64
C PHE A 411 -15.21 16.93 -20.58
N LEU A 412 -14.22 17.83 -20.52
CA LEU A 412 -12.81 17.44 -20.46
C LEU A 412 -12.41 16.86 -19.11
N GLN A 413 -13.25 17.00 -18.06
CA GLN A 413 -12.89 16.60 -16.69
C GLN A 413 -11.59 17.28 -16.23
N ASP A 414 -11.46 18.57 -16.50
CA ASP A 414 -10.42 19.41 -15.88
C ASP A 414 -10.87 19.80 -14.46
N TYR A 415 -10.06 20.54 -13.71
CA TYR A 415 -10.42 20.99 -12.37
C TYR A 415 -11.59 22.00 -12.37
N ASP A 416 -12.33 22.05 -11.26
CA ASP A 416 -13.34 23.07 -11.02
C ASP A 416 -12.73 24.24 -10.24
N PRO A 417 -12.59 25.44 -10.86
CA PRO A 417 -11.97 26.59 -10.22
C PRO A 417 -12.80 27.14 -9.04
N GLU A 418 -14.13 26.96 -9.04
CA GLU A 418 -14.97 27.49 -7.96
C GLU A 418 -14.82 26.68 -6.68
N LEU A 419 -14.68 25.36 -6.82
CA LEU A 419 -14.32 24.51 -5.68
C LEU A 419 -12.96 24.89 -5.10
N ILE A 420 -11.98 25.20 -5.96
CA ILE A 420 -10.66 25.68 -5.51
C ILE A 420 -10.80 27.00 -4.76
N ARG A 421 -11.54 27.97 -5.31
CA ARG A 421 -11.76 29.27 -4.65
C ARG A 421 -12.36 29.11 -3.26
N GLN A 422 -13.38 28.26 -3.10
CA GLN A 422 -14.02 28.01 -1.81
C GLN A 422 -13.06 27.39 -0.78
N GLU A 423 -12.22 26.45 -1.22
CA GLU A 423 -11.22 25.81 -0.36
C GLU A 423 -10.11 26.80 0.03
N MET A 424 -9.55 27.51 -0.96
CA MET A 424 -8.48 28.49 -0.75
C MET A 424 -8.95 29.71 0.06
N ARG A 425 -10.22 30.12 -0.07
CA ARG A 425 -10.78 31.21 0.77
C ARG A 425 -10.78 30.84 2.25
N LYS A 426 -11.11 29.58 2.61
CA LYS A 426 -11.06 29.11 4.02
C LYS A 426 -9.63 29.08 4.57
N GLU A 427 -8.68 28.66 3.74
CA GLU A 427 -7.26 28.66 4.09
C GLU A 427 -6.73 30.09 4.27
N LEU A 428 -7.05 30.98 3.32
CA LEU A 428 -6.70 32.40 3.36
C LEU A 428 -7.30 33.10 4.57
N ASP A 429 -8.57 32.86 4.88
CA ASP A 429 -9.24 33.39 6.09
C ASP A 429 -8.48 32.98 7.36
N SER A 430 -8.05 31.72 7.43
CA SER A 430 -7.28 31.21 8.57
C SER A 430 -5.90 31.86 8.67
N GLU A 431 -5.19 32.04 7.56
CA GLU A 431 -3.89 32.73 7.51
C GLU A 431 -4.01 34.22 7.88
N ILE A 432 -5.01 34.92 7.36
CA ILE A 432 -5.25 36.33 7.66
C ILE A 432 -5.66 36.50 9.12
N ARG A 433 -6.51 35.62 9.66
CA ARG A 433 -6.90 35.65 11.09
C ARG A 433 -5.70 35.62 12.02
N VAL A 434 -4.71 34.76 11.75
CA VAL A 434 -3.49 34.70 12.57
C VAL A 434 -2.70 36.03 12.51
N GLN A 435 -2.61 36.65 11.33
CA GLN A 435 -1.95 37.94 11.17
C GLN A 435 -2.71 39.06 11.88
N VAL A 436 -4.03 39.08 11.75
CA VAL A 436 -4.90 40.06 12.41
C VAL A 436 -4.81 39.89 13.93
N ASP A 437 -4.88 38.68 14.46
CA ASP A 437 -4.77 38.40 15.90
C ASP A 437 -3.50 38.98 16.52
N GLU A 438 -2.37 38.84 15.83
CA GLU A 438 -1.10 39.39 16.32
C GLU A 438 -1.09 40.92 16.26
N LEU A 439 -1.64 41.53 15.20
CA LEU A 439 -1.81 42.99 15.11
C LEU A 439 -2.74 43.52 16.20
N MET A 440 -3.88 42.88 16.42
CA MET A 440 -4.88 43.29 17.41
C MET A 440 -4.35 43.13 18.85
N ARG A 441 -3.50 42.13 19.13
CA ARG A 441 -2.78 42.02 20.40
C ARG A 441 -1.84 43.20 20.64
N GLN A 442 -1.18 43.69 19.59
CA GLN A 442 -0.30 44.86 19.68
C GLN A 442 -1.11 46.15 19.87
N GLU A 443 -2.21 46.32 19.12
CA GLU A 443 -3.14 47.45 19.32
C GLU A 443 -3.68 47.48 20.75
N LEU A 444 -4.13 46.35 21.30
CA LEU A 444 -4.67 46.25 22.65
C LEU A 444 -3.62 46.56 23.73
N LYS A 445 -2.35 46.14 23.53
CA LYS A 445 -1.24 46.55 24.41
C LYS A 445 -1.04 48.06 24.38
N ASN A 446 -1.07 48.68 23.20
CA ASN A 446 -0.91 50.12 23.03
C ASN A 446 -2.09 50.89 23.64
N LEU A 447 -3.32 50.41 23.47
CA LEU A 447 -4.53 51.01 24.07
C LEU A 447 -4.51 50.94 25.61
N LYS A 448 -4.07 49.80 26.18
CA LYS A 448 -3.86 49.69 27.64
C LYS A 448 -2.78 50.65 28.15
N LEU A 449 -1.68 50.81 27.41
CA LEU A 449 -0.63 51.78 27.75
C LEU A 449 -1.11 53.23 27.65
N ALA A 450 -1.95 53.56 26.67
CA ALA A 450 -2.51 54.90 26.49
C ALA A 450 -3.49 55.27 27.62
N VAL A 451 -4.41 54.38 27.98
CA VAL A 451 -5.36 54.61 29.08
C VAL A 451 -4.68 54.68 30.44
N ASN A 452 -3.60 53.91 30.66
CA ASN A 452 -2.81 54.01 31.89
C ASN A 452 -1.98 55.32 31.96
N LYS A 453 -1.62 55.92 30.82
CA LYS A 453 -0.97 57.25 30.78
C LYS A 453 -1.93 58.40 31.11
N GLU A 454 -3.25 58.22 30.94
CA GLU A 454 -4.26 59.21 31.36
C GLU A 454 -4.60 59.14 32.86
N LYS A 455 -4.16 58.09 33.58
CA LYS A 455 -4.50 57.87 35.00
C LYS A 455 -3.41 58.17 36.04
N GLU A 456 -2.23 58.69 35.68
CA GLU A 456 -1.18 58.97 36.68
C GLU A 456 -0.45 60.32 36.49
N LEU A 457 -0.54 61.19 37.50
CA LEU A 457 0.47 62.22 37.84
C LEU A 457 1.71 61.55 38.49
N PRO A 458 2.90 62.19 38.43
CA PRO A 458 4.17 61.47 38.44
C PRO A 458 4.64 61.10 39.84
N VAL A 459 5.16 59.87 40.02
CA VAL A 459 5.94 59.50 41.21
C VAL A 459 7.29 58.88 40.83
N LYS A 460 8.32 59.64 41.21
CA LYS A 460 9.77 59.40 41.33
C LYS A 460 10.33 58.00 41.05
N GLU A 461 11.31 57.98 40.14
CA GLU A 461 12.32 56.94 40.01
C GLU A 461 13.14 56.76 41.30
N GLY A 462 13.17 55.52 41.81
CA GLY A 462 14.11 55.05 42.82
C GLY A 462 14.93 53.88 42.28
N ARG A 463 16.17 54.14 41.87
CA ARG A 463 17.17 53.11 41.51
C ARG A 463 17.43 52.15 42.67
N LYS A 464 17.34 50.83 42.44
CA LYS A 464 18.19 49.84 43.12
C LYS A 464 18.70 48.76 42.17
N ARG A 465 20.04 48.72 42.04
CA ARG A 465 20.86 47.72 41.36
C ARG A 465 20.65 46.32 41.95
N GLY A 466 20.53 45.30 41.10
CA GLY A 466 20.46 43.90 41.49
C GLY A 466 21.02 42.93 40.44
N LYS A 467 22.33 42.68 40.51
CA LYS A 467 23.12 41.49 40.10
C LYS A 467 22.61 40.62 38.92
N LYS A 468 23.39 40.65 37.84
CA LYS A 468 23.65 39.52 36.92
C LYS A 468 24.06 38.27 37.72
N LYS A 469 23.27 37.21 37.65
CA LYS A 469 23.72 35.82 37.92
C LYS A 469 23.26 34.95 36.77
N GLY A 470 24.22 34.54 35.93
CA GLY A 470 23.98 33.62 34.83
C GLY A 470 23.40 32.30 35.33
N LYS A 471 22.28 31.88 34.74
CA LYS A 471 21.80 30.51 34.86
C LYS A 471 22.46 29.67 33.76
N LYS A 472 23.39 28.82 34.19
CA LYS A 472 23.86 27.64 33.45
C LYS A 472 22.65 26.89 32.87
N ALA A 473 22.69 26.65 31.57
CA ALA A 473 21.84 25.67 30.90
C ALA A 473 22.01 24.32 31.61
N LYS A 474 20.95 23.85 32.25
CA LYS A 474 20.90 22.52 32.86
C LYS A 474 20.64 21.55 31.72
N LYS A 475 21.72 21.00 31.16
CA LYS A 475 21.74 19.93 30.17
C LYS A 475 20.83 18.80 30.67
N GLY A 476 19.67 18.67 30.05
CA GLY A 476 18.74 17.57 30.29
C GLY A 476 19.48 16.27 30.07
N LYS A 477 19.40 15.38 31.06
CA LYS A 477 19.96 14.04 31.06
C LYS A 477 19.21 13.25 29.99
N ARG A 478 19.73 13.27 28.75
CA ARG A 478 19.29 12.35 27.68
C ARG A 478 19.42 10.94 28.25
N GLY A 479 18.29 10.24 28.30
CA GLY A 479 18.28 8.80 28.54
C GLY A 479 19.28 8.13 27.61
N LYS A 480 19.93 7.09 28.12
CA LYS A 480 20.94 6.29 27.44
C LYS A 480 20.28 5.68 26.18
N LYS A 481 20.29 6.43 25.07
CA LYS A 481 20.01 5.91 23.73
C LYS A 481 21.19 5.02 23.36
N ASP A 482 20.90 3.87 22.77
CA ASP A 482 21.93 3.03 22.15
C ASP A 482 22.78 3.90 21.22
N LYS A 483 24.10 3.77 21.34
CA LYS A 483 25.02 4.48 20.44
C LYS A 483 24.79 3.92 19.04
N ASP A 484 24.19 4.73 18.16
CA ASP A 484 24.21 4.47 16.71
C ASP A 484 25.68 4.26 16.32
N LEU A 485 25.98 3.08 15.78
CA LEU A 485 27.34 2.64 15.47
C LEU A 485 27.84 3.24 14.14
N THR A 486 27.01 4.05 13.46
CA THR A 486 27.22 4.57 12.10
C THR A 486 26.99 6.09 11.97
N VAL A 487 27.11 6.85 13.06
CA VAL A 487 26.81 8.30 13.09
C VAL A 487 27.65 9.11 12.09
N ASP A 488 28.87 8.65 11.79
CA ASP A 488 29.83 9.37 10.93
C ASP A 488 29.79 8.95 9.44
N ARG A 489 28.85 8.06 9.04
CA ARG A 489 28.75 7.54 7.67
C ARG A 489 27.54 8.11 6.91
N THR A 490 27.73 8.45 5.63
CA THR A 490 26.65 8.92 4.75
C THR A 490 25.75 7.77 4.32
N ILE A 491 24.46 8.05 4.11
CA ILE A 491 23.42 7.08 3.70
C ILE A 491 23.78 6.44 2.35
N GLU A 492 24.36 7.20 1.42
CA GLU A 492 24.81 6.71 0.12
C GLU A 492 25.97 5.71 0.24
N SER A 493 26.90 5.94 1.18
CA SER A 493 27.97 4.99 1.48
C SER A 493 27.42 3.70 2.09
N LEU A 494 26.41 3.79 2.97
CA LEU A 494 25.75 2.61 3.53
C LEU A 494 24.97 1.84 2.46
N TYR A 495 24.28 2.54 1.56
CA TYR A 495 23.56 1.94 0.44
C TYR A 495 24.52 1.21 -0.50
N LYS A 496 25.66 1.83 -0.84
CA LYS A 496 26.71 1.21 -1.66
C LYS A 496 27.31 -0.02 -0.99
N GLU A 497 27.66 0.04 0.30
CA GLU A 497 28.14 -1.10 1.09
C GLU A 497 27.13 -2.27 1.05
N LEU A 498 25.83 -1.99 1.24
CA LEU A 498 24.79 -3.01 1.23
C LEU A 498 24.59 -3.67 -0.14
N VAL A 499 24.80 -2.94 -1.24
CA VAL A 499 24.74 -3.47 -2.61
C VAL A 499 25.98 -4.30 -2.91
N GLU A 500 27.18 -3.79 -2.59
CA GLU A 500 28.45 -4.50 -2.79
C GLU A 500 28.50 -5.82 -2.01
N GLU A 501 27.99 -5.81 -0.77
CA GLU A 501 27.85 -7.00 0.06
C GLU A 501 26.65 -7.87 -0.36
N GLY A 502 25.94 -7.57 -1.44
CA GLY A 502 24.81 -8.36 -1.96
C GLY A 502 23.66 -8.55 -0.96
N LEU A 503 23.54 -7.66 0.03
CA LEU A 503 22.46 -7.64 1.01
C LEU A 503 21.24 -6.95 0.43
N LEU A 504 21.43 -5.89 -0.35
CA LEU A 504 20.38 -5.25 -1.14
C LEU A 504 20.42 -5.80 -2.57
N ILE A 505 19.30 -6.36 -3.03
CA ILE A 505 19.22 -7.03 -4.35
C ILE A 505 18.13 -6.36 -5.19
N GLN A 506 18.38 -6.25 -6.50
CA GLN A 506 17.34 -5.85 -7.44
C GLN A 506 16.23 -6.90 -7.50
N PRO A 507 14.97 -6.56 -7.19
CA PRO A 507 13.87 -7.51 -7.32
C PRO A 507 13.62 -7.85 -8.80
N LEU A 508 13.28 -9.11 -9.07
CA LEU A 508 12.78 -9.52 -10.38
C LEU A 508 11.41 -8.87 -10.65
N LYS A 509 11.21 -8.36 -11.87
CA LYS A 509 9.94 -7.76 -12.28
C LYS A 509 8.91 -8.86 -12.55
N VAL A 510 8.09 -9.15 -11.54
CA VAL A 510 7.02 -10.15 -11.59
C VAL A 510 5.77 -9.54 -10.97
N ASN A 511 4.61 -9.72 -11.59
CA ASN A 511 3.35 -9.21 -11.05
C ASN A 511 2.64 -10.28 -10.22
N MET A 512 1.77 -9.87 -9.30
CA MET A 512 0.96 -10.84 -8.54
C MET A 512 -0.05 -11.59 -9.41
N SER A 513 -0.45 -11.01 -10.54
CA SER A 513 -1.28 -11.66 -11.56
C SER A 513 -0.63 -12.90 -12.17
N ASP A 514 0.71 -12.95 -12.20
CA ASP A 514 1.48 -14.03 -12.82
C ASP A 514 1.50 -15.28 -11.92
N TYR A 515 1.10 -15.14 -10.65
CA TYR A 515 0.89 -16.26 -9.73
C TYR A 515 -0.47 -16.91 -9.99
N ILE A 516 -0.47 -17.93 -10.84
CA ILE A 516 -1.67 -18.66 -11.27
C ILE A 516 -2.13 -19.62 -10.16
N GLY A 517 -3.41 -19.55 -9.83
CA GLY A 517 -4.05 -20.42 -8.84
C GLY A 517 -5.57 -20.43 -9.02
N GLU A 518 -6.19 -21.56 -8.67
CA GLU A 518 -7.65 -21.73 -8.69
C GLU A 518 -8.24 -21.60 -7.28
N TYR A 519 -9.54 -21.30 -7.23
CA TYR A 519 -10.32 -21.23 -5.99
C TYR A 519 -10.75 -22.62 -5.51
N SER A 520 -10.85 -22.81 -4.20
CA SER A 520 -11.41 -24.03 -3.62
C SER A 520 -12.94 -23.92 -3.54
N TYR A 521 -13.66 -24.58 -4.45
CA TYR A 521 -15.13 -24.54 -4.54
C TYR A 521 -15.89 -25.41 -3.53
N LEU A 522 -15.17 -26.26 -2.79
CA LEU A 522 -15.76 -27.23 -1.83
C LEU A 522 -15.28 -26.97 -0.41
N GLY A 523 -14.71 -25.79 -0.13
CA GLY A 523 -14.12 -25.47 1.16
C GLY A 523 -15.14 -25.55 2.29
N THR A 524 -16.29 -24.88 2.12
CA THR A 524 -17.36 -24.89 3.14
C THR A 524 -17.98 -26.27 3.33
N THR A 525 -18.23 -26.99 2.23
CA THR A 525 -18.77 -28.36 2.29
C THR A 525 -17.83 -29.33 3.03
N LEU A 526 -16.52 -29.23 2.80
CA LEU A 526 -15.53 -30.05 3.50
C LEU A 526 -15.50 -29.74 5.00
N ARG A 527 -15.59 -28.47 5.39
CA ARG A 527 -15.67 -28.07 6.80
C ARG A 527 -16.94 -28.60 7.49
N HIS A 528 -18.08 -28.62 6.79
CA HIS A 528 -19.30 -29.25 7.33
C HIS A 528 -19.13 -30.75 7.60
N LEU A 529 -18.29 -31.43 6.81
CA LEU A 529 -17.91 -32.83 7.03
C LEU A 529 -16.78 -32.99 8.08
N SER A 530 -16.43 -31.92 8.80
CA SER A 530 -15.32 -31.88 9.77
C SER A 530 -13.95 -32.22 9.16
N ILE A 531 -13.78 -31.97 7.86
CA ILE A 531 -12.52 -32.10 7.14
C ILE A 531 -11.98 -30.69 6.89
N GLU A 532 -10.82 -30.34 7.43
CA GLU A 532 -10.21 -29.05 7.14
C GLU A 532 -9.61 -29.08 5.73
N PRO A 533 -10.14 -28.29 4.78
CA PRO A 533 -9.61 -28.24 3.42
C PRO A 533 -8.21 -27.62 3.40
N MET A 534 -7.37 -28.14 2.50
CA MET A 534 -6.07 -27.54 2.22
C MET A 534 -6.26 -26.21 1.49
N PRO A 535 -5.54 -25.14 1.89
CA PRO A 535 -5.69 -23.84 1.27
C PRO A 535 -5.25 -23.86 -0.19
N SER A 536 -5.98 -23.13 -1.03
CA SER A 536 -5.69 -23.02 -2.45
C SER A 536 -4.57 -22.01 -2.73
N LEU A 537 -3.99 -22.05 -3.92
CA LEU A 537 -3.00 -21.07 -4.36
C LEU A 537 -3.60 -19.66 -4.47
N LEU A 538 -4.91 -19.58 -4.77
CA LEU A 538 -5.62 -18.31 -4.80
C LEU A 538 -5.75 -17.71 -3.40
N ASP A 539 -6.03 -18.52 -2.38
CA ASP A 539 -6.10 -18.07 -0.99
C ASP A 539 -4.76 -17.48 -0.54
N MET A 540 -3.65 -18.13 -0.91
CA MET A 540 -2.30 -17.61 -0.66
C MET A 540 -2.05 -16.26 -1.34
N ARG A 541 -2.47 -16.10 -2.59
CA ARG A 541 -2.37 -14.84 -3.34
C ARG A 541 -3.17 -13.72 -2.65
N GLN A 542 -4.38 -14.03 -2.20
CA GLN A 542 -5.26 -13.08 -1.52
C GLN A 542 -4.69 -12.66 -0.17
N LEU A 543 -4.20 -13.59 0.65
CA LEU A 543 -3.56 -13.29 1.94
C LEU A 543 -2.30 -12.45 1.78
N ILE A 544 -1.47 -12.75 0.78
CA ILE A 544 -0.28 -11.94 0.47
C ILE A 544 -0.67 -10.54 0.03
N THR A 545 -1.74 -10.40 -0.73
CA THR A 545 -2.25 -9.08 -1.13
C THR A 545 -2.74 -8.30 0.10
N LEU A 546 -3.58 -8.91 0.93
CA LEU A 546 -4.16 -8.31 2.13
C LEU A 546 -3.12 -7.90 3.16
N TYR A 547 -2.18 -8.78 3.50
CA TYR A 547 -1.23 -8.51 4.58
C TYR A 547 0.08 -7.92 4.07
N GLY A 548 0.52 -8.34 2.88
CA GLY A 548 1.82 -7.99 2.31
C GLY A 548 1.82 -6.74 1.45
N ILE A 549 0.73 -6.46 0.72
CA ILE A 549 0.72 -5.41 -0.32
C ILE A 549 -0.11 -4.20 0.11
N LEU A 550 -1.37 -4.40 0.52
CA LEU A 550 -2.27 -3.28 0.85
C LEU A 550 -1.73 -2.38 1.98
N PRO A 551 -1.27 -2.92 3.14
CA PRO A 551 -0.77 -2.10 4.23
C PRO A 551 0.60 -1.50 3.90
N LEU A 552 1.34 -2.09 2.96
CA LEU A 552 2.58 -1.50 2.45
C LEU A 552 2.33 -0.51 1.33
N GLY A 553 1.17 -0.49 0.68
CA GLY A 553 0.89 0.39 -0.44
C GLY A 553 0.39 1.77 -0.02
N SER A 554 -0.53 1.83 0.96
CA SER A 554 -1.11 3.08 1.45
C SER A 554 -0.63 3.43 2.87
N ALA A 555 -0.10 4.64 3.07
CA ALA A 555 0.39 5.10 4.37
C ALA A 555 -0.76 5.27 5.39
N ALA A 556 -1.91 5.80 4.94
CA ALA A 556 -3.08 5.96 5.79
C ALA A 556 -3.60 4.62 6.33
N VAL A 557 -3.54 3.58 5.51
CA VAL A 557 -3.92 2.21 5.90
C VAL A 557 -2.84 1.61 6.80
N HIS A 558 -1.56 1.78 6.48
CA HIS A 558 -0.45 1.29 7.28
C HIS A 558 -0.51 1.73 8.76
N GLU A 559 -0.86 2.99 8.99
CA GLU A 559 -0.89 3.58 10.32
C GLU A 559 -2.09 3.14 11.17
N LYS A 560 -3.24 2.92 10.53
CA LYS A 560 -4.53 2.74 11.21
C LYS A 560 -5.04 1.30 11.20
N ALA A 561 -4.65 0.49 10.22
CA ALA A 561 -5.14 -0.88 10.05
C ALA A 561 -4.40 -1.88 10.97
N PRO A 562 -5.01 -3.04 11.27
CA PRO A 562 -4.32 -4.15 11.93
C PRO A 562 -3.12 -4.61 11.07
N LEU A 563 -1.91 -4.35 11.56
CA LEU A 563 -0.68 -4.56 10.79
C LEU A 563 0.00 -5.90 11.12
N VAL A 564 0.21 -6.72 10.09
CA VAL A 564 1.06 -7.90 10.17
C VAL A 564 2.52 -7.51 9.91
N LYS A 565 3.37 -7.60 10.94
CA LYS A 565 4.80 -7.23 10.87
C LYS A 565 5.68 -8.25 10.14
N SER A 566 5.23 -9.50 10.06
CA SER A 566 6.01 -10.60 9.49
C SER A 566 5.12 -11.66 8.85
N LEU A 567 5.51 -12.10 7.64
CA LEU A 567 4.88 -13.22 6.95
C LEU A 567 5.89 -14.35 6.77
N LEU A 568 5.44 -15.59 6.96
CA LEU A 568 6.27 -16.78 6.79
C LEU A 568 5.67 -17.69 5.72
N LEU A 569 6.34 -17.78 4.58
CA LEU A 569 5.98 -18.67 3.48
C LEU A 569 6.64 -20.04 3.69
N ALA A 570 5.84 -21.03 4.09
CA ALA A 570 6.27 -22.42 4.25
C ALA A 570 5.72 -23.29 3.12
N GLY A 571 6.53 -24.24 2.64
CA GLY A 571 6.09 -25.20 1.63
C GLY A 571 7.25 -25.92 0.93
N PRO A 572 6.97 -26.83 -0.01
CA PRO A 572 7.99 -27.50 -0.81
C PRO A 572 8.88 -26.52 -1.61
N SER A 573 10.02 -27.01 -2.11
CA SER A 573 10.81 -26.23 -3.09
C SER A 573 10.11 -26.23 -4.44
N GLY A 574 10.16 -25.09 -5.16
CA GLY A 574 9.58 -24.98 -6.51
C GLY A 574 8.18 -24.38 -6.57
N VAL A 575 7.48 -24.19 -5.44
CA VAL A 575 6.10 -23.66 -5.39
C VAL A 575 6.00 -22.13 -5.52
N GLY A 576 7.00 -21.46 -6.09
CA GLY A 576 6.94 -20.00 -6.32
C GLY A 576 7.14 -19.10 -5.08
N LYS A 577 7.56 -19.61 -3.91
CA LYS A 577 7.80 -18.78 -2.70
C LYS A 577 8.70 -17.56 -2.93
N LYS A 578 9.78 -17.71 -3.70
CA LYS A 578 10.66 -16.59 -4.06
C LYS A 578 9.98 -15.61 -5.02
N MET A 579 9.20 -16.13 -5.97
CA MET A 579 8.46 -15.33 -6.93
C MET A 579 7.45 -14.42 -6.23
N LEU A 580 6.74 -14.93 -5.23
CA LEU A 580 5.82 -14.14 -4.39
C LEU A 580 6.53 -12.98 -3.67
N VAL A 581 7.73 -13.22 -3.12
CA VAL A 581 8.54 -12.15 -2.50
C VAL A 581 8.88 -11.06 -3.52
N HIS A 582 9.34 -11.44 -4.72
CA HIS A 582 9.62 -10.49 -5.79
C HIS A 582 8.38 -9.75 -6.30
N ALA A 583 7.24 -10.43 -6.33
CA ALA A 583 5.97 -9.82 -6.71
C ALA A 583 5.52 -8.76 -5.70
N ILE A 584 5.61 -9.03 -4.39
CA ILE A 584 5.35 -8.00 -3.36
C ILE A 584 6.28 -6.78 -3.55
N CYS A 585 7.57 -7.00 -3.85
CA CYS A 585 8.50 -5.90 -4.11
C CYS A 585 8.08 -5.07 -5.34
N THR A 586 7.67 -5.75 -6.42
CA THR A 586 7.26 -5.12 -7.67
C THR A 586 6.00 -4.27 -7.49
N GLU A 587 5.01 -4.80 -6.79
CA GLU A 587 3.70 -4.15 -6.58
C GLU A 587 3.74 -3.00 -5.57
N THR A 588 4.69 -3.05 -4.61
CA THR A 588 4.84 -2.01 -3.58
C THR A 588 5.95 -1.00 -3.89
N GLY A 589 6.84 -1.30 -4.85
CA GLY A 589 8.04 -0.53 -5.13
C GLY A 589 9.07 -0.57 -3.99
N ALA A 590 9.05 -1.63 -3.17
CA ALA A 590 9.90 -1.76 -1.98
C ALA A 590 11.26 -2.40 -2.28
N ASN A 591 12.24 -2.11 -1.41
CA ASN A 591 13.59 -2.65 -1.51
C ASN A 591 13.67 -4.06 -0.95
N LEU A 592 14.36 -4.96 -1.65
CA LEU A 592 14.54 -6.34 -1.23
C LEU A 592 15.90 -6.55 -0.54
N PHE A 593 15.85 -6.89 0.74
CA PHE A 593 17.04 -7.26 1.51
C PHE A 593 17.12 -8.79 1.66
N ASN A 594 18.20 -9.40 1.15
CA ASN A 594 18.46 -10.84 1.27
C ASN A 594 19.34 -11.14 2.49
N LEU A 595 18.69 -11.44 3.61
CA LEU A 595 19.33 -11.82 4.87
C LEU A 595 19.41 -13.33 5.05
N SER A 596 19.51 -14.09 3.96
CA SER A 596 19.64 -15.56 4.05
C SER A 596 20.93 -15.96 4.77
N ALA A 597 20.88 -17.03 5.57
CA ALA A 597 22.04 -17.49 6.33
C ALA A 597 23.27 -17.80 5.44
N ALA A 598 23.04 -18.23 4.20
CA ALA A 598 24.10 -18.44 3.21
C ALA A 598 24.75 -17.13 2.76
N ASN A 599 23.96 -16.06 2.59
CA ASN A 599 24.46 -14.74 2.22
C ASN A 599 25.21 -14.08 3.38
N LEU A 600 24.80 -14.36 4.63
CA LEU A 600 25.39 -13.80 5.84
C LEU A 600 26.69 -14.50 6.29
N ALA A 601 26.96 -15.70 5.77
CA ALA A 601 28.12 -16.47 6.16
C ALA A 601 29.43 -15.80 5.68
N GLY A 602 30.28 -15.39 6.61
CA GLY A 602 31.63 -14.87 6.33
C GLY A 602 31.76 -13.35 6.13
N LYS A 603 30.67 -12.63 5.82
CA LYS A 603 30.71 -11.17 5.57
C LYS A 603 30.88 -10.32 6.84
N TYR A 604 30.13 -10.68 7.89
CA TYR A 604 30.17 -9.97 9.17
C TYR A 604 30.49 -10.94 10.32
N PRO A 605 31.79 -11.21 10.60
CA PRO A 605 32.18 -12.15 11.64
C PRO A 605 31.84 -11.63 13.05
N GLY A 606 31.26 -12.50 13.88
CA GLY A 606 30.95 -12.23 15.27
C GLY A 606 29.60 -11.55 15.54
N LYS A 607 29.20 -11.53 16.82
CA LYS A 607 27.89 -10.96 17.24
C LYS A 607 27.80 -9.45 17.04
N SER A 608 28.91 -8.73 17.21
CA SER A 608 28.99 -7.28 16.99
C SER A 608 28.89 -6.92 15.52
N GLY A 609 29.49 -7.71 14.62
CA GLY A 609 29.40 -7.53 13.17
C GLY A 609 27.96 -7.71 12.65
N LEU A 610 27.28 -8.78 13.08
CA LEU A 610 25.88 -8.99 12.74
C LEU A 610 24.95 -7.90 13.29
N GLN A 611 25.22 -7.41 14.51
CA GLN A 611 24.45 -6.30 15.09
C GLN A 611 24.68 -4.99 14.31
N MET A 612 25.91 -4.70 13.89
CA MET A 612 26.24 -3.56 13.03
C MET A 612 25.51 -3.68 11.68
N MET A 613 25.60 -4.82 11.01
CA MET A 613 24.92 -5.05 9.72
C MET A 613 23.40 -4.88 9.85
N LEU A 614 22.78 -5.48 10.87
CA LEU A 614 21.35 -5.28 11.11
C LEU A 614 21.03 -3.80 11.36
N HIS A 615 21.86 -3.10 12.13
CA HIS A 615 21.69 -1.66 12.36
C HIS A 615 21.83 -0.85 11.05
N VAL A 616 22.79 -1.18 10.18
CA VAL A 616 22.96 -0.55 8.85
C VAL A 616 21.74 -0.81 7.98
N VAL A 617 21.26 -2.06 7.92
CA VAL A 617 20.05 -2.43 7.18
C VAL A 617 18.83 -1.70 7.74
N PHE A 618 18.65 -1.62 9.07
CA PHE A 618 17.55 -0.90 9.72
C PHE A 618 17.65 0.62 9.54
N LYS A 619 18.84 1.19 9.54
CA LYS A 619 19.04 2.62 9.27
C LYS A 619 18.73 2.94 7.81
N GLN A 620 19.17 2.11 6.87
CA GLN A 620 18.84 2.28 5.45
C GLN A 620 17.35 2.05 5.16
N ALA A 621 16.77 1.09 5.87
CA ALA A 621 15.34 0.80 5.91
C ALA A 621 14.54 2.03 6.35
N GLU A 622 14.86 2.58 7.52
CA GLU A 622 14.21 3.76 8.09
C GLU A 622 14.48 5.03 7.28
N GLN A 623 15.66 5.14 6.67
CA GLN A 623 16.10 6.34 5.96
C GLN A 623 16.24 6.09 4.47
N THR A 624 15.26 5.44 3.83
CA THR A 624 15.05 5.58 2.38
C THR A 624 14.01 6.67 2.11
N PRO A 625 14.35 7.96 2.28
CA PRO A 625 13.44 9.07 2.06
C PRO A 625 13.13 9.26 0.58
N VAL A 626 11.93 9.75 0.30
CA VAL A 626 11.70 10.76 -0.73
C VAL A 626 12.42 12.02 -0.21
N TRP A 627 13.38 12.58 -0.96
CA TRP A 627 13.95 13.93 -0.76
C TRP A 627 12.82 14.90 -0.32
N GLU A 628 12.79 15.71 0.76
CA GLU A 628 13.74 16.60 1.47
C GLU A 628 13.16 16.96 2.91
N PRO A 629 13.66 17.93 3.72
CA PRO A 629 14.34 17.75 5.01
C PRO A 629 13.53 17.79 6.35
N GLN A 630 14.09 17.11 7.38
CA GLN A 630 13.91 17.21 8.86
C GLN A 630 12.56 16.72 9.45
N THR A 631 12.50 15.71 10.34
CA THR A 631 12.93 15.73 11.76
C THR A 631 12.88 14.31 12.37
N SER A 632 13.64 14.12 13.46
CA SER A 632 14.04 12.84 14.06
C SER A 632 12.99 12.16 14.98
N GLY A 633 12.86 10.83 14.88
CA GLY A 633 12.30 9.95 15.91
C GLY A 633 12.70 8.49 15.69
N SER A 634 13.28 7.83 16.70
CA SER A 634 13.86 6.46 16.60
C SER A 634 13.33 5.57 17.74
N SER A 635 12.89 4.34 17.41
CA SER A 635 12.36 3.34 18.35
C SER A 635 13.35 2.18 18.57
N SER A 636 13.36 1.59 19.76
CA SER A 636 14.32 0.58 20.26
C SER A 636 14.06 -0.86 19.80
N VAL A 637 15.11 -1.70 19.70
CA VAL A 637 15.03 -3.15 19.36
C VAL A 637 15.78 -4.01 20.38
N THR A 638 15.22 -5.19 20.69
CA THR A 638 15.76 -6.21 21.63
C THR A 638 16.24 -7.50 20.92
N GLN A 639 16.96 -8.35 21.65
CA GLN A 639 17.96 -9.36 21.22
C GLN A 639 17.49 -10.67 20.53
N ALA A 640 18.38 -11.26 19.70
CA ALA A 640 18.24 -12.59 19.07
C ALA A 640 19.09 -13.71 19.74
N PRO A 641 18.68 -15.01 19.68
CA PRO A 641 19.57 -16.15 19.96
C PRO A 641 19.74 -17.17 18.79
N LYS A 642 20.60 -18.17 19.07
CA LYS A 642 21.47 -18.99 18.20
C LYS A 642 20.83 -20.08 17.29
N HIS A 643 21.49 -20.31 16.15
CA HIS A 643 21.61 -21.49 15.24
C HIS A 643 20.51 -22.59 15.20
N ASN A 644 19.87 -22.78 14.03
CA ASN A 644 20.13 -23.93 13.14
C ASN A 644 19.42 -23.77 11.76
N GLU A 645 20.21 -24.04 10.71
CA GLU A 645 19.97 -24.43 9.30
C GLU A 645 18.70 -24.03 8.49
N HIS A 646 19.00 -23.44 7.33
CA HIS A 646 18.19 -23.32 6.10
C HIS A 646 16.83 -22.60 6.18
N SER A 647 16.86 -21.30 6.50
CA SER A 647 15.77 -20.37 6.19
C SER A 647 16.27 -19.23 5.29
N VAL A 648 15.49 -18.90 4.25
CA VAL A 648 15.66 -17.63 3.52
C VAL A 648 14.86 -16.60 4.31
N LEU A 649 15.52 -15.76 5.10
CA LEU A 649 14.91 -14.54 5.62
C LEU A 649 15.12 -13.46 4.55
N GLY A 650 14.08 -13.15 3.80
CA GLY A 650 13.99 -11.89 3.06
C GLY A 650 13.39 -10.84 3.99
N ARG A 651 13.94 -9.63 4.03
CA ARG A 651 13.26 -8.51 4.70
C ARG A 651 12.90 -7.49 3.63
N LEU A 652 11.63 -7.13 3.60
CA LEU A 652 11.11 -6.10 2.75
C LEU A 652 11.02 -4.82 3.57
N ILE A 653 11.69 -3.77 3.12
CA ILE A 653 11.52 -2.46 3.75
C ILE A 653 11.00 -1.44 2.74
N ARG A 654 9.95 -0.74 3.14
CA ARG A 654 9.50 0.51 2.54
C ARG A 654 10.11 1.68 3.30
N GLY A 655 10.71 2.61 2.55
CA GLY A 655 11.25 3.85 3.07
C GLY A 655 10.20 4.80 3.67
N THR A 656 10.67 5.80 4.40
CA THR A 656 9.93 6.68 5.31
C THR A 656 8.88 7.56 4.64
N ASP A 657 7.74 7.70 5.33
CA ASP A 657 6.63 8.60 4.98
C ASP A 657 6.85 10.04 5.52
N PRO A 658 6.06 11.05 5.08
CA PRO A 658 6.13 12.44 5.58
C PRO A 658 5.93 12.60 7.09
N GLY A 659 5.36 11.58 7.75
CA GLY A 659 5.18 11.50 9.22
C GLY A 659 6.32 10.80 9.97
N GLY A 660 7.42 10.44 9.31
CA GLY A 660 8.63 9.90 9.95
C GLY A 660 8.55 8.44 10.46
N LYS A 661 7.54 7.65 10.06
CA LYS A 661 7.44 6.22 10.38
C LYS A 661 7.89 5.36 9.19
N CYS A 662 8.57 4.24 9.45
CA CYS A 662 9.07 3.29 8.45
C CYS A 662 8.27 1.99 8.49
N SER A 663 7.83 1.50 7.33
CA SER A 663 7.14 0.21 7.21
C SER A 663 8.13 -0.91 6.91
N VAL A 664 8.36 -1.79 7.89
CA VAL A 664 9.26 -2.95 7.76
C VAL A 664 8.43 -4.23 7.81
N MET A 665 8.57 -5.08 6.81
CA MET A 665 7.96 -6.40 6.77
C MET A 665 9.03 -7.49 6.65
N SER A 666 9.03 -8.45 7.57
CA SER A 666 9.94 -9.59 7.49
C SER A 666 9.28 -10.77 6.77
N LEU A 667 9.91 -11.29 5.72
CA LEU A 667 9.43 -12.42 4.91
C LEU A 667 10.33 -13.65 5.13
N GLY A 668 9.80 -14.68 5.79
CA GLY A 668 10.51 -15.95 5.97
C GLY A 668 10.15 -16.97 4.90
N GLY A 669 11.11 -17.77 4.44
CA GLY A 669 10.88 -18.94 3.59
C GLY A 669 11.41 -20.21 4.24
N CYS A 670 10.54 -21.20 4.51
CA CYS A 670 10.95 -22.50 5.10
C CYS A 670 10.68 -23.68 4.15
N LYS A 671 11.59 -24.68 4.13
CA LYS A 671 11.47 -25.92 3.33
C LYS A 671 10.85 -27.11 4.10
N ARG A 672 10.82 -27.07 5.44
CA ARG A 672 10.27 -28.15 6.29
C ARG A 672 9.28 -27.56 7.30
N SER A 673 8.01 -27.92 7.19
CA SER A 673 7.04 -27.77 8.29
C SER A 673 7.06 -29.06 9.09
N ASN A 674 7.69 -29.07 10.28
CA ASN A 674 7.55 -30.21 11.20
C ASN A 674 6.31 -29.96 12.08
N PRO A 675 5.23 -30.74 11.98
CA PRO A 675 3.97 -30.48 12.70
C PRO A 675 4.08 -30.61 14.24
N GLN A 676 5.15 -31.22 14.74
CA GLN A 676 5.26 -31.67 16.13
C GLN A 676 5.67 -30.61 17.17
N ASN A 677 5.81 -29.32 16.82
CA ASN A 677 6.20 -28.32 17.83
C ASN A 677 5.63 -26.91 17.59
N PRO A 678 4.31 -26.69 17.72
CA PRO A 678 3.67 -25.38 17.51
C PRO A 678 4.14 -24.29 18.50
N HIS A 679 4.48 -24.65 19.74
CA HIS A 679 4.94 -23.70 20.76
C HIS A 679 6.35 -23.14 20.51
N GLY A 680 7.20 -23.86 19.77
CA GLY A 680 8.55 -23.40 19.40
C GLY A 680 8.57 -22.24 18.40
N TRP A 681 7.47 -22.00 17.67
CA TRP A 681 7.39 -20.99 16.60
C TRP A 681 6.94 -19.64 17.16
N LYS A 682 5.97 -19.63 18.09
CA LYS A 682 5.51 -18.42 18.81
C LYS A 682 6.64 -17.82 19.66
N GLY A 683 7.38 -18.65 20.40
CA GLY A 683 8.56 -18.23 21.17
C GLY A 683 9.81 -17.87 20.35
N ARG A 684 9.86 -18.21 19.05
CA ARG A 684 10.89 -17.73 18.10
C ARG A 684 10.51 -16.40 17.46
N MET A 685 9.23 -16.17 17.15
CA MET A 685 8.77 -14.91 16.58
C MET A 685 8.65 -13.78 17.61
N GLU A 686 8.24 -14.05 18.86
CA GLU A 686 8.20 -13.04 19.93
C GLU A 686 9.59 -12.47 20.29
N LYS A 687 10.67 -13.17 19.92
CA LYS A 687 12.06 -12.66 20.07
C LYS A 687 12.54 -11.84 18.87
N HIS A 688 11.72 -11.66 17.83
CA HIS A 688 12.05 -10.94 16.60
C HIS A 688 11.23 -9.67 16.37
N THR A 689 10.20 -9.41 17.20
CA THR A 689 9.58 -8.09 17.41
C THR A 689 10.35 -7.31 18.46
#